data_AF-A0AAW0DJG6-F1
#
_entry.id   AF-A0AAW0DJG6-F1
#
_cell.length_a   1.000
_cell.length_b   1.000
_cell.length_c   1.000
_cell.angle_alpha   90.00
_cell.angle_beta   90.00
_cell.angle_gamma   90.00
#
_symmetry.space_group_name_H-M   'P 1'
#
loop_
_entity.id
_entity.type
_entity.pdbx_description
1 polymer ?
#
loop_
_entity_poly.entity_id
_entity_poly.type
_entity_poly.pdbx_seq_one_letter_code
_entity_poly.pdbx_strand_id
1 'polypeptide(L)'
;MHQCLRVENILLLPQNLQQLALLALSGGNDDSPLRLTQDLGKVNPEIYIQCWVYCLPVWFAHLDPAGIPKGDNIMTVQVRNAILAISSLRLLDQNFADTGPDLWPRVWQWVHFIYTHRECFESPPPLDEDPSVELLHLISAFYHNLPTRQLISRTPGVRLVATSAWKALTGDIPGRMHRGYAYLGEFILRFMKANKPGNLEEIMEAAGSRYNLALMIAQFLKVAPYKAPTFDGVSHILVANYSGAQKFIAELLQSDGDRGKMAKCLVSGGVVPPLTSAMLDLSKAPDDYQGHKLGSILMGYFDVLEIIFKLPLAHKPVSQAVGTGVLYVIAASSVHFKNIPDITKTSVFRLIHSILPMATVYRTVVAQLETQTPSMDDIPDGLRNVLTQGLMNMSGLARERMTFMKKMASEKSLRACDNMDCAMIEEKSNFQRCSHCESAYYCSVSCQTQDWRQGGHRNTCHSLLISKLKDGDIGSCNRSYMRALLGSDSFLADIPENLHSRLTLMSHSLNAPVLAVFDYTNDDLAMPTRAKITSVEEFRASVRDFEPEADITWDEYISRAKRSRGRMDLHLMLVWDGHRTRRLMFPRRSNVPILHDGLARILDELESDSQYGDLMEKLQSLRGKAREDKEPVVSFHQ
;
A
#
# COMPACT_ATOMS: atom_id res chain seq x y z
N MET A 1 -42.21 4.18 23.54
CA MET A 1 -42.98 3.12 22.88
C MET A 1 -43.81 3.72 21.76
N HIS A 2 -43.31 3.55 20.55
CA HIS A 2 -43.89 3.99 19.30
C HIS A 2 -45.26 3.33 19.05
N GLN A 3 -46.15 4.04 18.34
CA GLN A 3 -47.51 3.57 18.08
C GLN A 3 -47.58 2.22 17.36
N CYS A 4 -46.64 1.94 16.45
CA CYS A 4 -46.57 0.67 15.71
C CYS A 4 -46.22 -0.55 16.60
N LEU A 5 -45.73 -0.33 17.82
CA LEU A 5 -45.37 -1.41 18.76
C LEU A 5 -46.52 -1.82 19.68
N ARG A 6 -47.68 -1.16 19.56
CA ARG A 6 -48.85 -1.46 20.39
C ARG A 6 -49.62 -2.68 19.87
N VAL A 7 -50.07 -3.53 20.79
CA VAL A 7 -50.72 -4.82 20.47
C VAL A 7 -51.97 -4.65 19.62
N GLU A 8 -52.68 -3.52 19.72
CA GLU A 8 -53.89 -3.24 18.93
C GLU A 8 -53.63 -3.23 17.42
N ASN A 9 -52.39 -2.99 16.97
CA ASN A 9 -52.06 -3.04 15.54
C ASN A 9 -52.22 -4.44 14.94
N ILE A 10 -52.20 -5.50 15.74
CA ILE A 10 -52.46 -6.87 15.28
C ILE A 10 -53.90 -7.01 14.76
N LEU A 11 -54.83 -6.19 15.27
CA LEU A 11 -56.22 -6.17 14.79
C LEU A 11 -56.35 -5.65 13.35
N LEU A 12 -55.29 -5.02 12.81
CA LEU A 12 -55.24 -4.52 11.43
C LEU A 12 -54.74 -5.59 10.44
N LEU A 13 -54.32 -6.76 10.93
CA LEU A 13 -53.92 -7.88 10.08
C LEU A 13 -55.15 -8.58 9.47
N PRO A 14 -54.99 -9.21 8.28
CA PRO A 14 -55.96 -10.20 7.80
C PRO A 14 -56.29 -11.25 8.88
N GLN A 15 -57.54 -11.67 8.96
CA GLN A 15 -58.05 -12.51 10.08
C GLN A 15 -57.22 -13.77 10.34
N ASN A 16 -56.71 -14.43 9.28
CA ASN A 16 -55.84 -15.60 9.39
C ASN A 16 -54.48 -15.27 10.03
N LEU A 17 -53.88 -14.13 9.67
CA LEU A 17 -52.61 -13.67 10.26
C LEU A 17 -52.81 -13.09 11.66
N GLN A 18 -53.95 -12.44 11.92
CA GLN A 18 -54.33 -11.94 13.24
C GLN A 18 -54.37 -13.07 14.27
N GLN A 19 -55.02 -14.20 13.94
CA GLN A 19 -55.08 -15.38 14.81
C GLN A 19 -53.68 -15.93 15.09
N LEU A 20 -52.83 -16.05 14.07
CA LEU A 20 -51.45 -16.51 14.24
C LEU A 20 -50.60 -15.56 15.07
N ALA A 21 -50.76 -14.25 14.90
CA ALA A 21 -50.06 -13.22 15.66
C ALA A 21 -50.47 -13.21 17.14
N LEU A 22 -51.76 -13.39 17.43
CA LEU A 22 -52.25 -13.53 18.81
C LEU A 22 -51.75 -14.82 19.47
N LEU A 23 -51.69 -15.93 18.72
CA LEU A 23 -51.10 -17.19 19.20
C LEU A 23 -49.61 -17.01 19.52
N ALA A 24 -48.84 -16.41 18.60
CA ALA A 24 -47.42 -16.11 18.81
C ALA A 24 -47.19 -15.25 20.06
N LEU A 25 -47.99 -14.21 20.26
CA LEU A 25 -47.92 -13.37 21.46
C LEU A 25 -48.18 -14.12 22.77
N SER A 26 -49.04 -15.15 22.76
CA SER A 26 -49.42 -15.87 23.98
C SER A 26 -48.28 -16.69 24.58
N GLY A 27 -47.15 -16.84 23.87
CA GLY A 27 -45.97 -17.54 24.37
C GLY A 27 -46.15 -19.06 24.47
N GLY A 28 -47.09 -19.62 23.69
CA GLY A 28 -47.28 -21.07 23.58
C GLY A 28 -46.02 -21.79 23.10
N ASN A 29 -45.89 -23.07 23.44
CA ASN A 29 -44.79 -23.94 23.03
C ASN A 29 -44.87 -24.35 21.54
N ASP A 30 -45.61 -23.61 20.72
CA ASP A 30 -45.91 -23.95 19.33
C ASP A 30 -45.03 -23.18 18.34
N ASP A 31 -44.96 -23.67 17.10
CA ASP A 31 -44.23 -23.04 16.00
C ASP A 31 -44.94 -21.77 15.47
N SER A 32 -45.79 -21.10 16.26
CA SER A 32 -46.62 -19.99 15.79
C SER A 32 -45.81 -18.78 15.28
N PRO A 33 -44.66 -18.37 15.86
CA PRO A 33 -43.85 -17.28 15.29
C PRO A 33 -43.28 -17.65 13.92
N LEU A 34 -42.84 -18.90 13.75
CA LEU A 34 -42.32 -19.41 12.48
C LEU A 34 -43.41 -19.46 11.41
N ARG A 35 -44.58 -19.98 11.76
CA ARG A 35 -45.74 -20.03 10.85
C ARG A 35 -46.19 -18.63 10.46
N LEU A 36 -46.19 -17.67 11.39
CA LEU A 36 -46.50 -16.27 11.11
C LEU A 36 -45.51 -15.70 10.08
N THR A 37 -44.20 -15.89 10.26
CA THR A 37 -43.17 -15.46 9.30
C THR A 37 -43.37 -16.11 7.92
N GLN A 38 -43.66 -17.41 7.87
CA GLN A 38 -43.91 -18.15 6.62
C GLN A 38 -45.16 -17.67 5.89
N ASP A 39 -46.25 -17.40 6.62
CA ASP A 39 -47.50 -16.94 6.03
C ASP A 39 -47.46 -15.47 5.63
N LEU A 40 -46.72 -14.63 6.35
CA LEU A 40 -46.38 -13.27 5.91
C LEU A 40 -45.65 -13.28 4.56
N GLY A 41 -44.76 -14.25 4.34
CA GLY A 41 -44.07 -14.47 3.06
C GLY A 41 -44.99 -14.77 1.87
N LYS A 42 -46.23 -15.19 2.11
CA LYS A 42 -47.23 -15.53 1.08
C LYS A 42 -48.22 -14.41 0.80
N VAL A 43 -48.17 -13.32 1.57
CA VAL A 43 -49.09 -12.18 1.43
C VAL A 43 -48.84 -11.44 0.11
N ASN A 44 -49.88 -10.85 -0.47
CA ASN A 44 -49.79 -9.99 -1.66
C ASN A 44 -48.69 -8.93 -1.45
N PRO A 45 -47.70 -8.80 -2.38
CA PRO A 45 -46.64 -7.80 -2.32
C PRO A 45 -47.11 -6.36 -2.03
N GLU A 46 -48.32 -5.97 -2.46
CA GLU A 46 -48.87 -4.63 -2.27
C GLU A 46 -49.13 -4.26 -0.80
N ILE A 47 -49.50 -5.24 0.03
CA ILE A 47 -49.81 -5.04 1.46
C ILE A 47 -48.78 -5.71 2.39
N TYR A 48 -47.80 -6.40 1.82
CA TYR A 48 -46.78 -7.17 2.51
C TYR A 48 -46.08 -6.35 3.60
N ILE A 49 -45.53 -5.18 3.22
CA ILE A 49 -44.80 -4.30 4.14
C ILE A 49 -45.69 -3.87 5.32
N GLN A 50 -46.95 -3.54 5.06
CA GLN A 50 -47.86 -3.07 6.09
C GLN A 50 -48.24 -4.19 7.07
N CYS A 51 -48.45 -5.41 6.59
CA CYS A 51 -48.66 -6.58 7.44
C CYS A 51 -47.44 -6.84 8.33
N TRP A 52 -46.22 -6.68 7.81
CA TRP A 52 -45.00 -6.79 8.61
C TRP A 52 -44.92 -5.73 9.72
N VAL A 53 -45.30 -4.48 9.42
CA VAL A 53 -45.36 -3.40 10.42
C VAL A 53 -46.37 -3.72 11.51
N TYR A 54 -47.54 -4.27 11.15
CA TYR A 54 -48.56 -4.67 12.13
C TYR A 54 -48.18 -5.88 13.00
N CYS A 55 -47.19 -6.68 12.57
CA CYS A 55 -46.62 -7.76 13.37
C CYS A 55 -45.51 -7.31 14.33
N LEU A 56 -45.05 -6.05 14.27
CA LEU A 56 -44.02 -5.53 15.19
C LEU A 56 -44.31 -5.74 16.68
N PRO A 57 -45.55 -5.66 17.19
CA PRO A 57 -45.84 -5.95 18.60
C PRO A 57 -45.47 -7.39 18.99
N VAL A 58 -45.67 -8.35 18.09
CA VAL A 58 -45.30 -9.76 18.29
C VAL A 58 -43.79 -9.89 18.46
N TRP A 59 -43.02 -9.31 17.53
CA TRP A 59 -41.56 -9.35 17.56
C TRP A 59 -41.00 -8.59 18.76
N PHE A 60 -41.59 -7.45 19.11
CA PHE A 60 -41.22 -6.66 20.28
C PHE A 60 -41.41 -7.42 21.61
N ALA A 61 -42.48 -8.21 21.72
CA ALA A 61 -42.76 -9.04 22.88
C ALA A 61 -41.76 -10.22 22.99
N HIS A 62 -41.46 -10.91 21.90
CA HIS A 62 -40.47 -11.99 21.91
C HIS A 62 -39.04 -11.51 22.16
N LEU A 63 -38.77 -10.22 21.95
CA LEU A 63 -37.49 -9.59 22.26
C LEU A 63 -37.45 -9.01 23.68
N ASP A 64 -38.37 -9.37 24.58
CA ASP A 64 -38.28 -8.96 25.97
C ASP A 64 -37.01 -9.54 26.64
N PRO A 65 -36.12 -8.69 27.21
CA PRO A 65 -34.92 -9.16 27.88
C PRO A 65 -35.19 -10.07 29.08
N ALA A 66 -36.38 -10.00 29.68
CA ALA A 66 -36.78 -10.92 30.74
C ALA A 66 -36.83 -12.39 30.28
N GLY A 67 -36.96 -12.63 28.96
CA GLY A 67 -36.94 -13.95 28.36
C GLY A 67 -35.54 -14.55 28.14
N ILE A 68 -34.46 -13.78 28.36
CA ILE A 68 -33.09 -14.25 28.19
C ILE A 68 -32.76 -15.27 29.29
N PRO A 69 -32.34 -16.51 28.95
CA PRO A 69 -31.95 -17.52 29.93
C PRO A 69 -30.83 -17.05 30.86
N LYS A 70 -30.93 -17.37 32.16
CA LYS A 70 -29.96 -17.01 33.20
C LYS A 70 -29.08 -18.20 33.68
N GLY A 71 -29.08 -19.33 32.97
CA GLY A 71 -28.33 -20.54 33.37
C GLY A 71 -27.93 -21.41 32.17
N ASP A 72 -27.38 -22.59 32.45
CA ASP A 72 -26.75 -23.47 31.45
C ASP A 72 -27.71 -24.05 30.40
N ASN A 73 -29.02 -23.98 30.64
CA ASN A 73 -30.02 -24.35 29.65
C ASN A 73 -30.25 -23.19 28.66
N ILE A 74 -29.35 -23.10 27.68
CA ILE A 74 -29.31 -22.03 26.68
C ILE A 74 -30.35 -22.26 25.58
N MET A 75 -30.80 -23.50 25.36
CA MET A 75 -31.72 -23.87 24.28
C MET A 75 -33.18 -23.88 24.73
N THR A 76 -33.75 -22.69 24.93
CA THR A 76 -35.17 -22.53 25.28
C THR A 76 -36.01 -22.11 24.07
N VAL A 77 -37.33 -22.32 24.16
CA VAL A 77 -38.28 -21.84 23.15
C VAL A 77 -38.21 -20.32 23.00
N GLN A 78 -37.90 -19.60 24.08
CA GLN A 78 -37.68 -18.15 24.06
C GLN A 78 -36.49 -17.76 23.17
N VAL A 79 -35.37 -18.49 23.22
CA VAL A 79 -34.21 -18.20 22.35
C VAL A 79 -34.57 -18.40 20.89
N ARG A 80 -35.28 -19.50 20.56
CA ARG A 80 -35.75 -19.75 19.19
C ARG A 80 -36.68 -18.63 18.70
N ASN A 81 -37.63 -18.20 19.54
CA ASN A 81 -38.57 -17.14 19.18
C ASN A 81 -37.88 -15.78 19.03
N ALA A 82 -36.88 -15.47 19.86
CA ALA A 82 -36.07 -14.27 19.72
C ALA A 82 -35.25 -14.26 18.42
N ILE A 83 -34.67 -15.40 18.03
CA ILE A 83 -33.96 -15.54 16.75
C ILE A 83 -34.92 -15.31 15.58
N LEU A 84 -36.09 -15.95 15.59
CA LEU A 84 -37.11 -15.75 14.57
C LEU A 84 -37.59 -14.30 14.49
N ALA A 85 -37.74 -13.63 15.64
CA ALA A 85 -38.08 -12.21 15.70
C ALA A 85 -36.96 -11.34 15.09
N ILE A 86 -35.69 -11.61 15.38
CA ILE A 86 -34.54 -10.92 14.78
C ILE A 86 -34.52 -11.10 13.25
N SER A 87 -34.65 -12.33 12.76
CA SER A 87 -34.67 -12.62 11.32
C SER A 87 -35.85 -11.98 10.61
N SER A 88 -36.99 -11.93 11.29
CA SER A 88 -38.21 -11.26 10.84
C SER A 88 -38.03 -9.75 10.71
N LEU A 89 -37.36 -9.12 11.68
CA LEU A 89 -37.04 -7.69 11.62
C LEU A 89 -36.13 -7.36 10.42
N ARG A 90 -35.25 -8.27 9.97
CA ARG A 90 -34.44 -8.02 8.76
C ARG A 90 -35.28 -7.70 7.52
N LEU A 91 -36.46 -8.33 7.38
CA LEU A 91 -37.30 -8.21 6.17
C LEU A 91 -37.99 -6.85 6.02
N LEU A 92 -37.93 -6.01 7.05
CA LEU A 92 -38.57 -4.70 7.09
C LEU A 92 -37.66 -3.55 6.60
N ASP A 93 -36.37 -3.84 6.33
CA ASP A 93 -35.31 -2.98 5.79
C ASP A 93 -35.38 -1.48 6.21
N GLN A 94 -36.14 -0.65 5.48
CA GLN A 94 -36.18 0.81 5.66
C GLN A 94 -37.36 1.34 6.49
N ASN A 95 -38.33 0.49 6.86
CA ASN A 95 -39.57 0.93 7.52
C ASN A 95 -39.46 1.06 9.05
N PHE A 96 -38.25 0.96 9.61
CA PHE A 96 -37.98 1.09 11.04
C PHE A 96 -37.83 2.53 11.52
N ALA A 97 -38.06 3.52 10.66
CA ALA A 97 -37.50 4.83 10.90
C ALA A 97 -37.91 5.45 12.25
N ASP A 98 -39.15 5.18 12.68
CA ASP A 98 -39.68 5.75 13.92
C ASP A 98 -39.73 4.75 15.08
N THR A 99 -39.63 3.44 14.81
CA THR A 99 -39.69 2.37 15.83
C THR A 99 -38.31 1.92 16.33
N GLY A 100 -37.26 2.16 15.54
CA GLY A 100 -35.91 1.69 15.82
C GLY A 100 -35.37 2.07 17.21
N PRO A 101 -35.57 3.30 17.75
CA PRO A 101 -35.11 3.66 19.08
C PRO A 101 -35.73 2.85 20.22
N ASP A 102 -37.00 2.42 20.09
CA ASP A 102 -37.67 1.57 21.09
C ASP A 102 -37.31 0.09 20.92
N LEU A 103 -37.11 -0.37 19.67
CA LEU A 103 -36.76 -1.77 19.36
C LEU A 103 -35.30 -2.10 19.71
N TRP A 104 -34.37 -1.19 19.42
CA TRP A 104 -32.94 -1.47 19.49
C TRP A 104 -32.45 -1.96 20.87
N PRO A 105 -32.85 -1.37 22.02
CA PRO A 105 -32.39 -1.85 23.33
C PRO A 105 -32.78 -3.32 23.62
N ARG A 106 -33.90 -3.78 23.07
CA ARG A 106 -34.38 -5.16 23.17
C ARG A 106 -33.63 -6.08 22.22
N VAL A 107 -33.53 -5.67 20.95
CA VAL A 107 -32.77 -6.36 19.91
C VAL A 107 -31.32 -6.60 20.36
N TRP A 108 -30.65 -5.56 20.86
CA TRP A 108 -29.23 -5.63 21.23
C TRP A 108 -28.95 -6.65 22.35
N GLN A 109 -29.81 -6.73 23.37
CA GLN A 109 -29.60 -7.68 24.48
C GLN A 109 -29.67 -9.12 23.99
N TRP A 110 -30.62 -9.43 23.11
CA TRP A 110 -30.74 -10.74 22.49
C TRP A 110 -29.58 -11.05 21.54
N VAL A 111 -29.22 -10.09 20.69
CA VAL A 111 -28.04 -10.17 19.81
C VAL A 111 -26.78 -10.50 20.60
N HIS A 112 -26.52 -9.78 21.68
CA HIS A 112 -25.35 -9.97 22.52
C HIS A 112 -25.36 -11.36 23.16
N PHE A 113 -26.52 -11.80 23.67
CA PHE A 113 -26.69 -13.13 24.25
C PHE A 113 -26.42 -14.23 23.22
N ILE A 114 -27.07 -14.18 22.05
CA ILE A 114 -26.92 -15.17 20.97
C ILE A 114 -25.46 -15.23 20.52
N TYR A 115 -24.83 -14.07 20.33
CA TYR A 115 -23.44 -14.01 19.90
C TYR A 115 -22.48 -14.62 20.93
N THR A 116 -22.69 -14.32 22.21
CA THR A 116 -21.85 -14.81 23.32
C THR A 116 -21.94 -16.32 23.47
N HIS A 117 -23.12 -16.92 23.26
CA HIS A 117 -23.35 -18.35 23.41
C HIS A 117 -23.37 -19.09 22.07
N ARG A 118 -22.81 -18.50 21.01
CA ARG A 118 -22.93 -19.05 19.65
C ARG A 118 -22.37 -20.47 19.50
N GLU A 119 -21.36 -20.81 20.31
CA GLU A 119 -20.72 -22.13 20.33
C GLU A 119 -21.61 -23.22 20.96
N CYS A 120 -22.63 -22.82 21.72
CA CYS A 120 -23.57 -23.73 22.37
C CYS A 120 -24.73 -24.16 21.45
N PHE A 121 -24.84 -23.60 20.24
CA PHE A 121 -25.86 -24.00 19.27
C PHE A 121 -25.34 -25.19 18.44
N GLU A 122 -25.78 -26.42 18.78
CA GLU A 122 -25.39 -27.68 18.12
C GLU A 122 -25.77 -27.77 16.63
N SER A 123 -26.65 -26.88 16.16
CA SER A 123 -27.00 -26.65 14.76
C SER A 123 -27.51 -25.22 14.66
N PRO A 124 -27.26 -24.48 13.56
CA PRO A 124 -27.79 -23.13 13.41
C PRO A 124 -29.32 -23.22 13.59
N PRO A 125 -29.89 -22.67 14.68
CA PRO A 125 -31.35 -22.61 14.89
C PRO A 125 -31.96 -21.97 13.66
N PRO A 126 -33.23 -22.26 13.26
CA PRO A 126 -33.77 -22.38 11.89
C PRO A 126 -33.45 -21.25 10.88
N LEU A 127 -32.18 -20.93 10.73
CA LEU A 127 -31.59 -19.89 9.94
C LEU A 127 -30.94 -20.59 8.77
N ASP A 128 -31.28 -20.15 7.57
CA ASP A 128 -30.61 -20.60 6.36
C ASP A 128 -29.14 -20.12 6.32
N GLU A 129 -28.77 -19.16 7.18
CA GLU A 129 -27.48 -18.48 7.23
C GLU A 129 -26.82 -18.52 8.62
N ASP A 130 -25.51 -18.28 8.65
CA ASP A 130 -24.73 -18.13 9.89
C ASP A 130 -25.30 -16.97 10.74
N PRO A 131 -25.50 -17.14 12.06
CA PRO A 131 -26.02 -16.08 12.95
C PRO A 131 -25.26 -14.75 12.86
N SER A 132 -23.98 -14.80 12.53
CA SER A 132 -23.13 -13.63 12.29
C SER A 132 -23.61 -12.82 11.08
N VAL A 133 -24.08 -13.48 10.01
CA VAL A 133 -24.62 -12.79 8.82
C VAL A 133 -25.92 -12.10 9.16
N GLU A 134 -26.85 -12.82 9.81
CA GLU A 134 -28.16 -12.27 10.19
C GLU A 134 -28.01 -11.08 11.13
N LEU A 135 -27.07 -11.19 12.06
CA LEU A 135 -26.73 -10.12 12.97
C LEU A 135 -26.24 -8.87 12.23
N LEU A 136 -25.31 -9.03 11.29
CA LEU A 136 -24.76 -7.91 10.53
C LEU A 136 -25.80 -7.25 9.63
N HIS A 137 -26.69 -8.04 9.03
CA HIS A 137 -27.84 -7.50 8.28
C HIS A 137 -28.76 -6.67 9.17
N LEU A 138 -29.13 -7.20 10.34
CA LEU A 138 -30.00 -6.51 11.29
C LEU A 138 -29.38 -5.19 11.74
N ILE A 139 -28.12 -5.24 12.17
CA ILE A 139 -27.38 -4.06 12.60
C ILE A 139 -27.34 -3.01 11.47
N SER A 140 -27.05 -3.43 10.24
CA SER A 140 -27.03 -2.54 9.07
C SER A 140 -28.39 -1.90 8.83
N ALA A 141 -29.48 -2.69 8.83
CA ALA A 141 -30.84 -2.20 8.61
C ALA A 141 -31.23 -1.10 9.62
N PHE A 142 -30.99 -1.36 10.92
CA PHE A 142 -31.24 -0.37 11.97
C PHE A 142 -30.34 0.88 11.84
N TYR A 143 -29.13 0.74 11.30
CA TYR A 143 -28.17 1.84 11.15
C TYR A 143 -28.53 2.85 10.04
N HIS A 144 -29.38 2.47 9.08
CA HIS A 144 -29.85 3.41 8.05
C HIS A 144 -30.76 4.50 8.62
N ASN A 145 -31.42 4.25 9.75
CA ASN A 145 -32.24 5.23 10.44
C ASN A 145 -31.41 6.18 11.33
N LEU A 146 -31.57 7.50 11.18
CA LEU A 146 -30.73 8.49 11.86
C LEU A 146 -30.86 8.49 13.41
N PRO A 147 -32.08 8.50 14.01
CA PRO A 147 -32.24 8.34 15.46
C PRO A 147 -31.59 7.06 16.00
N THR A 148 -31.85 5.94 15.35
CA THR A 148 -31.34 4.62 15.76
C THR A 148 -29.83 4.54 15.60
N ARG A 149 -29.26 5.12 14.54
CA ARG A 149 -27.82 5.21 14.30
C ARG A 149 -27.06 5.78 15.48
N GLN A 150 -27.57 6.85 16.09
CA GLN A 150 -26.92 7.47 17.25
C GLN A 150 -26.95 6.54 18.47
N LEU A 151 -28.04 5.80 18.64
CA LEU A 151 -28.20 4.83 19.71
C LEU A 151 -27.27 3.63 19.53
N ILE A 152 -27.23 3.02 18.34
CA ILE A 152 -26.29 1.93 18.01
C ILE A 152 -24.85 2.43 18.24
N SER A 153 -24.47 3.59 17.70
CA SER A 153 -23.12 4.18 17.87
C SER A 153 -22.68 4.37 19.34
N ARG A 154 -23.62 4.44 20.28
CA ARG A 154 -23.37 4.58 21.72
C ARG A 154 -23.52 3.29 22.51
N THR A 155 -24.01 2.23 21.88
CA THR A 155 -24.27 0.93 22.52
C THR A 155 -22.95 0.20 22.77
N PRO A 156 -22.59 -0.11 24.03
CA PRO A 156 -21.34 -0.83 24.34
C PRO A 156 -21.32 -2.24 23.74
N GLY A 157 -20.19 -2.68 23.22
CA GLY A 157 -19.97 -4.05 22.71
C GLY A 157 -20.44 -4.28 21.28
N VAL A 158 -21.17 -3.35 20.67
CA VAL A 158 -21.70 -3.52 19.31
C VAL A 158 -20.60 -3.59 18.25
N ARG A 159 -19.46 -2.89 18.44
CA ARG A 159 -18.34 -2.97 17.50
C ARG A 159 -17.61 -4.28 17.68
N LEU A 160 -17.46 -4.70 18.94
CA LEU A 160 -16.80 -5.96 19.28
C LEU A 160 -17.55 -7.12 18.61
N VAL A 161 -18.87 -7.16 18.79
CA VAL A 161 -19.72 -8.19 18.22
C VAL A 161 -19.74 -8.11 16.69
N ALA A 162 -19.92 -6.93 16.09
CA ALA A 162 -19.94 -6.79 14.64
C ALA A 162 -18.60 -7.15 13.97
N THR A 163 -17.48 -6.76 14.58
CA THR A 163 -16.14 -7.09 14.07
C THR A 163 -15.82 -8.57 14.26
N SER A 164 -16.24 -9.17 15.37
CA SER A 164 -16.04 -10.59 15.60
C SER A 164 -16.92 -11.44 14.69
N ALA A 165 -18.16 -10.98 14.40
CA ALA A 165 -19.01 -11.53 13.35
C ALA A 165 -18.32 -11.43 11.97
N TRP A 166 -17.74 -10.27 11.62
CA TRP A 166 -16.94 -10.13 10.39
C TRP A 166 -15.82 -11.15 10.31
N LYS A 167 -15.05 -11.30 11.39
CA LYS A 167 -13.93 -12.24 11.46
C LYS A 167 -14.38 -13.68 11.22
N ALA A 168 -15.50 -14.09 11.82
CA ALA A 168 -16.09 -15.41 11.56
C ALA A 168 -16.41 -15.62 10.08
N LEU A 169 -16.97 -14.60 9.41
CA LEU A 169 -17.27 -14.66 7.99
C LEU A 169 -16.02 -14.74 7.10
N THR A 170 -14.88 -14.19 7.55
CA THR A 170 -13.63 -14.22 6.78
C THR A 170 -12.91 -15.57 6.82
N GLY A 171 -13.15 -16.37 7.86
CA GLY A 171 -12.42 -17.63 8.09
C GLY A 171 -12.73 -18.75 7.11
N ASP A 172 -14.00 -18.95 6.72
CA ASP A 172 -14.42 -20.33 6.42
C ASP A 172 -15.01 -20.70 5.05
N ILE A 173 -15.43 -19.82 4.14
CA ILE A 173 -16.17 -20.35 2.95
C ILE A 173 -15.92 -19.59 1.64
N PRO A 174 -15.06 -20.11 0.73
CA PRO A 174 -15.16 -19.82 -0.69
C PRO A 174 -16.51 -20.36 -1.21
N GLY A 175 -17.51 -19.49 -1.36
CA GLY A 175 -18.78 -19.87 -2.00
C GLY A 175 -20.07 -19.36 -1.34
N ARG A 176 -20.13 -19.10 -0.02
CA ARG A 176 -21.36 -18.59 0.64
C ARG A 176 -21.38 -17.08 0.89
N MET A 177 -20.33 -16.37 0.51
CA MET A 177 -20.13 -14.93 0.79
C MET A 177 -21.05 -13.97 -0.01
N HIS A 178 -22.38 -14.07 0.07
CA HIS A 178 -23.25 -13.43 -0.94
C HIS A 178 -23.89 -12.08 -0.58
N ARG A 179 -24.25 -11.81 0.68
CA ARG A 179 -24.97 -10.55 1.03
C ARG A 179 -24.44 -9.86 2.28
N GLY A 180 -24.16 -10.60 3.34
CA GLY A 180 -23.69 -10.06 4.63
C GLY A 180 -22.50 -9.11 4.52
N TYR A 181 -21.56 -9.38 3.60
CA TYR A 181 -20.36 -8.57 3.41
C TYR A 181 -20.64 -7.15 2.88
N ALA A 182 -21.61 -6.97 1.99
CA ALA A 182 -21.92 -5.63 1.47
C ALA A 182 -22.42 -4.71 2.59
N TYR A 183 -23.33 -5.24 3.41
CA TYR A 183 -23.88 -4.53 4.57
C TYR A 183 -22.85 -4.33 5.69
N LEU A 184 -21.98 -5.31 5.90
CA LEU A 184 -20.88 -5.23 6.85
C LEU A 184 -19.92 -4.10 6.56
N GLY A 185 -19.64 -3.90 5.27
CA GLY A 185 -18.89 -2.76 4.82
C GLY A 185 -19.62 -1.47 5.17
N GLU A 186 -20.81 -1.24 4.65
CA GLU A 186 -21.50 0.03 4.94
C GLU A 186 -21.66 0.31 6.44
N PHE A 187 -21.93 -0.72 7.24
CA PHE A 187 -22.06 -0.62 8.70
C PHE A 187 -20.75 -0.24 9.39
N ILE A 188 -19.71 -1.10 9.35
CA ILE A 188 -18.44 -0.88 10.08
C ILE A 188 -17.79 0.43 9.64
N LEU A 189 -17.88 0.71 8.33
CA LEU A 189 -17.18 1.82 7.70
C LEU A 189 -17.86 3.17 7.99
N ARG A 190 -19.16 3.18 8.33
CA ARG A 190 -19.86 4.38 8.85
C ARG A 190 -19.81 4.49 10.37
N PHE A 191 -19.64 3.38 11.08
CA PHE A 191 -19.60 3.33 12.54
C PHE A 191 -18.38 4.03 13.15
N MET A 192 -17.30 4.11 12.38
CA MET A 192 -16.03 4.72 12.80
C MET A 192 -16.02 6.25 12.76
N LYS A 193 -16.98 6.90 12.10
CA LYS A 193 -17.03 8.37 12.01
C LYS A 193 -17.26 9.08 13.35
N ALA A 194 -17.61 8.36 14.41
CA ALA A 194 -17.60 8.93 15.75
C ALA A 194 -16.18 8.78 16.31
N ASN A 195 -15.36 9.82 16.21
CA ASN A 195 -14.01 9.96 16.79
C ASN A 195 -14.04 9.88 18.33
N LYS A 196 -14.54 8.77 18.87
CA LYS A 196 -14.52 8.47 20.28
C LYS A 196 -13.30 7.62 20.55
N PRO A 197 -12.40 8.06 21.44
CA PRO A 197 -11.35 7.20 21.99
C PRO A 197 -11.98 5.89 22.49
N GLY A 198 -11.41 4.74 22.16
CA GLY A 198 -11.93 3.41 22.53
C GLY A 198 -12.57 2.63 21.39
N ASN A 199 -13.06 3.29 20.33
CA ASN A 199 -13.74 2.59 19.23
C ASN A 199 -12.79 1.69 18.44
N LEU A 200 -11.56 2.16 18.21
CA LEU A 200 -10.55 1.41 17.46
C LEU A 200 -10.04 0.23 18.28
N GLU A 201 -9.86 0.42 19.59
CA GLU A 201 -9.45 -0.60 20.54
C GLU A 201 -10.46 -1.75 20.56
N GLU A 202 -11.76 -1.46 20.61
CA GLU A 202 -12.84 -2.47 20.58
C GLU A 202 -12.82 -3.30 19.27
N ILE A 203 -12.58 -2.65 18.12
CA ILE A 203 -12.47 -3.33 16.82
C ILE A 203 -11.20 -4.19 16.77
N MET A 204 -10.07 -3.66 17.25
CA MET A 204 -8.82 -4.39 17.25
C MET A 204 -8.83 -5.59 18.19
N GLU A 205 -9.47 -5.46 19.35
CA GLU A 205 -9.71 -6.55 20.29
C GLU A 205 -10.52 -7.67 19.63
N ALA A 206 -11.63 -7.32 18.98
CA ALA A 206 -12.48 -8.27 18.25
C ALA A 206 -11.76 -8.96 17.08
N ALA A 207 -10.97 -8.21 16.31
CA ALA A 207 -10.12 -8.77 15.26
C ALA A 207 -9.03 -9.70 15.86
N GLY A 208 -8.64 -9.45 17.11
CA GLY A 208 -7.57 -10.12 17.85
C GLY A 208 -6.18 -9.55 17.60
N SER A 209 -5.98 -8.80 16.51
CA SER A 209 -4.76 -8.03 16.24
C SER A 209 -4.95 -7.03 15.09
N ARG A 210 -4.05 -6.04 14.98
CA ARG A 210 -3.97 -5.14 13.80
C ARG A 210 -3.76 -5.92 12.50
N TYR A 211 -2.96 -6.99 12.55
CA TYR A 211 -2.66 -7.83 11.40
C TYR A 211 -3.89 -8.60 10.92
N ASN A 212 -4.66 -9.18 11.83
CA ASN A 212 -5.92 -9.86 11.49
C ASN A 212 -6.94 -8.89 10.89
N LEU A 213 -7.04 -7.68 11.46
CA LEU A 213 -7.90 -6.63 10.90
C LEU A 213 -7.48 -6.27 9.47
N ALA A 214 -6.18 -6.16 9.21
CA ALA A 214 -5.65 -5.93 7.86
C ALA A 214 -5.99 -7.08 6.89
N LEU A 215 -5.89 -8.34 7.32
CA LEU A 215 -6.30 -9.49 6.52
C LEU A 215 -7.80 -9.45 6.20
N MET A 216 -8.64 -9.13 7.17
CA MET A 216 -10.08 -8.99 7.01
C MET A 216 -10.43 -7.90 5.98
N ILE A 217 -9.74 -6.75 6.04
CA ILE A 217 -9.88 -5.67 5.05
C ILE A 217 -9.45 -6.13 3.65
N ALA A 218 -8.29 -6.79 3.54
CA ALA A 218 -7.79 -7.29 2.25
C ALA A 218 -8.78 -8.28 1.62
N GLN A 219 -9.35 -9.18 2.43
CA GLN A 219 -10.35 -10.15 1.99
C GLN A 219 -11.66 -9.48 1.58
N PHE A 220 -12.14 -8.49 2.35
CA PHE A 220 -13.32 -7.71 1.99
C PHE A 220 -13.18 -7.05 0.61
N LEU A 221 -12.05 -6.39 0.36
CA LEU A 221 -11.78 -5.76 -0.93
C LEU A 221 -11.72 -6.78 -2.09
N LYS A 222 -11.20 -8.00 -1.85
CA LYS A 222 -11.17 -9.07 -2.86
C LYS A 222 -12.55 -9.59 -3.24
N VAL A 223 -13.48 -9.65 -2.29
CA VAL A 223 -14.79 -10.29 -2.51
C VAL A 223 -15.87 -9.32 -2.95
N ALA A 224 -15.68 -8.02 -2.69
CA ALA A 224 -16.61 -6.96 -3.08
C ALA A 224 -17.00 -6.96 -4.58
N PRO A 225 -16.10 -7.20 -5.56
CA PRO A 225 -16.47 -7.16 -6.98
C PRO A 225 -17.21 -8.39 -7.49
N TYR A 226 -17.04 -9.58 -6.90
CA TYR A 226 -17.46 -10.86 -7.49
C TYR A 226 -18.97 -11.07 -7.67
N LYS A 227 -19.83 -10.17 -7.19
CA LYS A 227 -21.28 -10.43 -7.08
C LYS A 227 -22.13 -9.26 -7.49
N ALA A 228 -21.63 -8.49 -8.43
CA ALA A 228 -22.41 -7.54 -9.17
C ALA A 228 -23.12 -8.26 -10.35
N PRO A 229 -24.40 -8.70 -10.27
CA PRO A 229 -25.10 -9.14 -11.47
C PRO A 229 -25.11 -8.01 -12.51
N THR A 230 -25.09 -8.35 -13.78
CA THR A 230 -25.00 -7.43 -14.94
C THR A 230 -26.25 -6.56 -15.15
N PHE A 231 -26.95 -6.16 -14.09
CA PHE A 231 -28.13 -5.33 -14.11
C PHE A 231 -27.81 -3.89 -13.68
N ASP A 232 -28.40 -2.91 -14.37
CA ASP A 232 -28.18 -1.46 -14.29
C ASP A 232 -28.19 -0.82 -12.87
N GLY A 233 -28.60 -1.52 -11.81
CA GLY A 233 -28.64 -0.99 -10.43
C GLY A 233 -27.40 -1.27 -9.57
N VAL A 234 -26.47 -2.09 -10.04
CA VAL A 234 -25.45 -2.72 -9.19
C VAL A 234 -24.20 -1.87 -8.96
N SER A 235 -23.98 -0.85 -9.80
CA SER A 235 -22.94 0.15 -9.56
C SER A 235 -23.09 0.82 -8.20
N HIS A 236 -24.31 0.97 -7.68
CA HIS A 236 -24.54 1.65 -6.41
C HIS A 236 -24.00 0.92 -5.18
N ILE A 237 -24.23 -0.38 -5.09
CA ILE A 237 -23.80 -1.19 -3.94
C ILE A 237 -22.28 -1.34 -3.96
N LEU A 238 -21.70 -1.60 -5.14
CA LEU A 238 -20.25 -1.70 -5.29
C LEU A 238 -19.55 -0.39 -4.89
N VAL A 239 -20.04 0.75 -5.40
CA VAL A 239 -19.50 2.07 -5.06
C VAL A 239 -19.69 2.37 -3.57
N ALA A 240 -20.82 1.97 -2.96
CA ALA A 240 -21.04 2.15 -1.52
C ALA A 240 -20.05 1.33 -0.68
N ASN A 241 -19.83 0.06 -1.04
CA ASN A 241 -18.88 -0.84 -0.37
C ASN A 241 -17.47 -0.30 -0.45
N TYR A 242 -17.01 0.06 -1.66
CA TYR A 242 -15.69 0.64 -1.85
C TYR A 242 -15.55 2.02 -1.20
N SER A 243 -16.59 2.87 -1.23
CA SER A 243 -16.57 4.15 -0.51
C SER A 243 -16.42 3.97 0.99
N GLY A 244 -17.11 2.99 1.55
CA GLY A 244 -16.92 2.63 2.94
C GLY A 244 -15.48 2.17 3.18
N ALA A 245 -14.95 1.28 2.33
CA ALA A 245 -13.68 0.61 2.61
C ALA A 245 -12.56 1.64 2.67
N GLN A 246 -12.58 2.53 1.68
CA GLN A 246 -11.73 3.71 1.62
C GLN A 246 -11.78 4.53 2.91
N LYS A 247 -12.98 4.94 3.35
CA LYS A 247 -13.14 5.80 4.54
C LYS A 247 -12.63 5.15 5.80
N PHE A 248 -12.86 3.85 5.97
CA PHE A 248 -12.37 3.12 7.13
C PHE A 248 -10.87 2.96 7.13
N ILE A 249 -10.28 2.61 6.00
CA ILE A 249 -8.82 2.51 5.91
C ILE A 249 -8.19 3.88 6.18
N ALA A 250 -8.75 4.95 5.62
CA ALA A 250 -8.31 6.31 5.90
C ALA A 250 -8.43 6.67 7.39
N GLU A 251 -9.56 6.33 8.03
CA GLU A 251 -9.77 6.57 9.47
C GLU A 251 -8.82 5.75 10.34
N LEU A 252 -8.60 4.46 10.01
CA LEU A 252 -7.62 3.61 10.70
C LEU A 252 -6.21 4.20 10.63
N LEU A 253 -5.84 4.77 9.48
CA LEU A 253 -4.56 5.44 9.29
C LEU A 253 -4.49 6.80 9.97
N GLN A 254 -5.61 7.45 10.29
CA GLN A 254 -5.64 8.74 10.97
C GLN A 254 -5.73 8.62 12.50
N SER A 255 -6.51 7.65 12.98
CA SER A 255 -6.84 7.43 14.40
C SER A 255 -5.77 6.65 15.17
N ASP A 256 -4.94 5.82 14.51
CA ASP A 256 -3.83 5.17 15.21
C ASP A 256 -2.78 6.24 15.55
N GLY A 257 -2.57 6.48 16.85
CA GLY A 257 -1.50 7.37 17.35
C GLY A 257 -0.11 6.97 16.83
N ASP A 258 0.01 5.76 16.29
CA ASP A 258 1.11 5.28 15.48
C ASP A 258 0.64 4.87 14.08
N ARG A 259 0.36 5.87 13.22
CA ARG A 259 -0.06 5.67 11.82
C ARG A 259 0.80 4.63 11.08
N GLY A 260 2.10 4.58 11.40
CA GLY A 260 3.06 3.66 10.81
C GLY A 260 2.78 2.20 11.14
N LYS A 261 2.32 1.87 12.36
CA LYS A 261 2.02 0.48 12.77
C LYS A 261 0.84 -0.10 11.99
N MET A 262 -0.29 0.60 11.92
CA MET A 262 -1.45 0.08 11.19
C MET A 262 -1.17 -0.01 9.69
N ALA A 263 -0.51 0.99 9.11
CA ALA A 263 -0.10 0.97 7.71
C ALA A 263 0.80 -0.23 7.39
N LYS A 264 1.78 -0.55 8.26
CA LYS A 264 2.62 -1.75 8.12
C LYS A 264 1.79 -3.03 8.16
N CYS A 265 0.81 -3.12 9.06
CA CYS A 265 -0.09 -4.27 9.13
C CYS A 265 -0.92 -4.43 7.85
N LEU A 266 -1.44 -3.34 7.28
CA LEU A 266 -2.16 -3.35 6.00
C LEU A 266 -1.28 -3.88 4.86
N VAL A 267 -0.03 -3.43 4.77
CA VAL A 267 0.93 -3.94 3.77
C VAL A 267 1.22 -5.42 3.99
N SER A 268 1.55 -5.82 5.22
CA SER A 268 1.83 -7.23 5.55
C SER A 268 0.61 -8.13 5.35
N GLY A 269 -0.61 -7.61 5.52
CA GLY A 269 -1.87 -8.31 5.25
C GLY A 269 -2.21 -8.40 3.76
N GLY A 270 -1.40 -7.83 2.87
CA GLY A 270 -1.61 -7.88 1.43
C GLY A 270 -2.80 -7.05 0.94
N VAL A 271 -3.07 -5.90 1.59
CA VAL A 271 -4.17 -4.99 1.23
C VAL A 271 -3.93 -4.27 -0.09
N VAL A 272 -2.68 -4.06 -0.51
CA VAL A 272 -2.36 -3.21 -1.67
C VAL A 272 -2.95 -3.72 -2.98
N PRO A 273 -2.77 -4.99 -3.41
CA PRO A 273 -3.42 -5.46 -4.64
C PRO A 273 -4.95 -5.37 -4.62
N PRO A 274 -5.67 -5.87 -3.58
CA PRO A 274 -7.13 -5.72 -3.51
C PRO A 274 -7.60 -4.27 -3.53
N LEU A 275 -6.87 -3.37 -2.88
CA LEU A 275 -7.16 -1.94 -2.88
C LEU A 275 -7.01 -1.35 -4.28
N THR A 276 -5.91 -1.64 -4.98
CA THR A 276 -5.71 -1.17 -6.36
C THR A 276 -6.75 -1.77 -7.31
N SER A 277 -7.13 -3.04 -7.13
CA SER A 277 -8.20 -3.68 -7.91
C SER A 277 -9.55 -2.97 -7.70
N ALA A 278 -9.89 -2.63 -6.46
CA ALA A 278 -11.10 -1.87 -6.17
C ALA A 278 -11.10 -0.50 -6.86
N MET A 279 -9.95 0.19 -6.91
CA MET A 279 -9.83 1.44 -7.64
C MET A 279 -9.98 1.24 -9.16
N LEU A 280 -9.47 0.13 -9.70
CA LEU A 280 -9.62 -0.23 -11.11
C LEU A 280 -11.08 -0.45 -11.48
N ASP A 281 -11.83 -1.19 -10.66
CA ASP A 281 -13.27 -1.39 -10.84
C ASP A 281 -14.02 -0.05 -10.80
N LEU A 282 -13.68 0.82 -9.83
CA LEU A 282 -14.25 2.16 -9.71
C LEU A 282 -13.95 3.03 -10.94
N SER A 283 -12.73 2.99 -11.48
CA SER A 283 -12.34 3.79 -12.65
C SER A 283 -13.03 3.36 -13.96
N LYS A 284 -13.64 2.17 -13.97
CA LYS A 284 -14.41 1.64 -15.10
C LYS A 284 -15.92 1.87 -14.94
N ALA A 285 -16.36 2.40 -13.81
CA ALA A 285 -17.77 2.68 -13.59
C ALA A 285 -18.26 3.79 -14.56
N PRO A 286 -19.49 3.70 -15.10
CA PRO A 286 -19.97 4.68 -16.06
C PRO A 286 -20.11 6.09 -15.45
N ASP A 287 -19.93 7.12 -16.29
CA ASP A 287 -19.89 8.54 -15.88
C ASP A 287 -21.25 9.08 -15.36
N ASP A 288 -22.36 8.42 -15.70
CA ASP A 288 -23.70 8.77 -15.22
C ASP A 288 -23.84 8.68 -13.69
N TYR A 289 -22.92 7.94 -13.07
CA TYR A 289 -22.85 7.74 -11.64
C TYR A 289 -22.18 8.91 -10.91
N GLN A 290 -22.92 9.99 -10.67
CA GLN A 290 -22.53 11.12 -9.79
C GLN A 290 -21.01 11.41 -9.81
N GLY A 291 -20.41 11.68 -10.98
CA GLY A 291 -18.94 11.61 -11.17
C GLY A 291 -18.06 12.28 -10.10
N HIS A 292 -18.56 13.35 -9.44
CA HIS A 292 -17.90 13.95 -8.28
C HIS A 292 -17.71 12.98 -7.09
N LYS A 293 -18.71 12.15 -6.77
CA LYS A 293 -18.66 11.17 -5.68
C LYS A 293 -17.62 10.08 -5.98
N LEU A 294 -17.58 9.58 -7.21
CA LEU A 294 -16.61 8.58 -7.64
C LEU A 294 -15.18 9.12 -7.57
N GLY A 295 -14.98 10.34 -8.11
CA GLY A 295 -13.72 11.06 -8.01
C GLY A 295 -13.24 11.23 -6.56
N SER A 296 -14.13 11.62 -5.63
CA SER A 296 -13.80 11.74 -4.21
C SER A 296 -13.40 10.41 -3.56
N ILE A 297 -14.05 9.29 -3.93
CA ILE A 297 -13.69 7.96 -3.43
C ILE A 297 -12.30 7.55 -3.93
N LEU A 298 -12.04 7.72 -5.23
CA LEU A 298 -10.74 7.42 -5.84
C LEU A 298 -9.62 8.25 -5.20
N MET A 299 -9.85 9.54 -4.99
CA MET A 299 -8.88 10.40 -4.29
C MET A 299 -8.56 9.91 -2.89
N GLY A 300 -9.58 9.51 -2.13
CA GLY A 300 -9.37 8.93 -0.80
C GLY A 300 -8.58 7.62 -0.81
N TYR A 301 -8.62 6.83 -1.89
CA TYR A 301 -7.75 5.67 -2.05
C TYR A 301 -6.32 6.06 -2.45
N PHE A 302 -6.14 7.09 -3.27
CA PHE A 302 -4.81 7.62 -3.58
C PHE A 302 -4.11 8.17 -2.34
N ASP A 303 -4.84 8.83 -1.44
CA ASP A 303 -4.32 9.27 -0.13
C ASP A 303 -3.81 8.08 0.69
N VAL A 304 -4.59 6.99 0.73
CA VAL A 304 -4.20 5.75 1.42
C VAL A 304 -2.94 5.13 0.79
N LEU A 305 -2.87 5.04 -0.54
CA LEU A 305 -1.70 4.52 -1.24
C LEU A 305 -0.46 5.39 -0.99
N GLU A 306 -0.60 6.71 -0.99
CA GLU A 306 0.51 7.61 -0.69
C GLU A 306 1.06 7.36 0.72
N ILE A 307 0.18 7.23 1.73
CA ILE A 307 0.59 6.90 3.10
C ILE A 307 1.33 5.56 3.13
N ILE A 308 0.81 4.54 2.42
CA ILE A 308 1.43 3.22 2.33
C ILE A 308 2.79 3.26 1.62
N PHE A 309 2.94 4.04 0.56
CA PHE A 309 4.20 4.17 -0.18
C PHE A 309 5.24 5.04 0.54
N LYS A 310 4.84 5.72 1.62
CA LYS A 310 5.74 6.36 2.57
C LYS A 310 6.14 5.43 3.72
N LEU A 311 5.81 4.13 3.68
CA LEU A 311 6.28 3.17 4.68
C LEU A 311 7.62 2.56 4.30
N PRO A 312 8.42 2.09 5.27
CA PRO A 312 9.68 1.44 5.04
C PRO A 312 9.47 0.25 4.12
N LEU A 313 10.39 0.07 3.18
CA LEU A 313 10.33 -0.92 2.11
C LEU A 313 9.21 -0.67 1.10
N ALA A 314 8.90 0.61 0.85
CA ALA A 314 7.87 1.07 -0.05
C ALA A 314 7.92 0.43 -1.46
N HIS A 315 9.09 -0.01 -1.91
CA HIS A 315 9.24 -0.64 -3.23
C HIS A 315 8.39 -1.91 -3.39
N LYS A 316 8.14 -2.66 -2.31
CA LYS A 316 7.27 -3.85 -2.34
C LYS A 316 5.79 -3.46 -2.60
N PRO A 317 5.14 -2.62 -1.76
CA PRO A 317 3.77 -2.19 -2.04
C PRO A 317 3.65 -1.38 -3.34
N VAL A 318 4.63 -0.56 -3.71
CA VAL A 318 4.63 0.12 -5.02
C VAL A 318 4.64 -0.90 -6.17
N SER A 319 5.53 -1.90 -6.11
CA SER A 319 5.59 -2.97 -7.11
C SER A 319 4.26 -3.73 -7.20
N GLN A 320 3.62 -4.05 -6.07
CA GLN A 320 2.30 -4.68 -6.03
C GLN A 320 1.20 -3.83 -6.68
N ALA A 321 1.13 -2.54 -6.34
CA ALA A 321 0.14 -1.62 -6.92
C ALA A 321 0.36 -1.41 -8.42
N VAL A 322 1.61 -1.27 -8.85
CA VAL A 322 1.97 -1.21 -10.28
C VAL A 322 1.51 -2.48 -10.97
N GLY A 323 1.89 -3.66 -10.48
CA GLY A 323 1.49 -4.95 -11.07
C GLY A 323 -0.02 -5.19 -11.10
N THR A 324 -0.79 -4.48 -10.27
CA THR A 324 -2.26 -4.54 -10.24
C THR A 324 -2.92 -3.48 -11.14
N GLY A 325 -2.15 -2.54 -11.69
CA GLY A 325 -2.64 -1.56 -12.67
C GLY A 325 -2.86 -0.15 -12.14
N VAL A 326 -2.18 0.29 -11.08
CA VAL A 326 -2.37 1.66 -10.53
C VAL A 326 -2.14 2.77 -11.56
N LEU A 327 -1.25 2.58 -12.55
CA LEU A 327 -1.04 3.55 -13.63
C LEU A 327 -2.26 3.69 -14.53
N TYR A 328 -2.90 2.58 -14.88
CA TYR A 328 -4.15 2.59 -15.61
C TYR A 328 -5.25 3.28 -14.79
N VAL A 329 -5.35 2.98 -13.49
CA VAL A 329 -6.31 3.64 -12.60
C VAL A 329 -6.13 5.16 -12.62
N ILE A 330 -4.88 5.65 -12.50
CA ILE A 330 -4.58 7.10 -12.55
C ILE A 330 -5.05 7.70 -13.88
N ALA A 331 -4.75 7.04 -15.00
CA ALA A 331 -5.13 7.51 -16.32
C ALA A 331 -6.66 7.50 -16.52
N ALA A 332 -7.32 6.38 -16.25
CA ALA A 332 -8.77 6.21 -16.38
C ALA A 332 -9.54 7.17 -15.45
N SER A 333 -9.05 7.39 -14.23
CA SER A 333 -9.71 8.29 -13.25
C SER A 333 -9.61 9.77 -13.61
N SER A 334 -8.76 10.15 -14.56
CA SER A 334 -8.53 11.56 -14.90
C SER A 334 -9.77 12.27 -15.47
N VAL A 335 -10.73 11.53 -16.04
CA VAL A 335 -12.04 12.09 -16.44
C VAL A 335 -12.85 12.58 -15.25
N HIS A 336 -12.77 11.88 -14.11
CA HIS A 336 -13.48 12.23 -12.89
C HIS A 336 -12.82 13.38 -12.11
N PHE A 337 -11.57 13.72 -12.42
CA PHE A 337 -10.81 14.76 -11.72
C PHE A 337 -11.12 16.19 -12.18
N LYS A 338 -11.87 16.38 -13.27
CA LYS A 338 -12.21 17.71 -13.80
C LYS A 338 -12.92 18.59 -12.76
N ASN A 339 -13.73 17.98 -11.90
CA ASN A 339 -14.56 18.69 -10.90
C ASN A 339 -13.98 18.62 -9.47
N ILE A 340 -12.81 18.01 -9.29
CA ILE A 340 -12.16 17.92 -7.98
C ILE A 340 -11.25 19.13 -7.79
N PRO A 341 -11.31 19.85 -6.65
CA PRO A 341 -10.39 20.95 -6.35
C PRO A 341 -8.92 20.50 -6.46
N ASP A 342 -8.03 21.38 -6.93
CA ASP A 342 -6.62 21.02 -7.16
C ASP A 342 -5.89 20.61 -5.87
N ILE A 343 -6.27 21.17 -4.72
CA ILE A 343 -5.72 20.78 -3.41
C ILE A 343 -6.00 19.30 -3.08
N THR A 344 -7.09 18.75 -3.60
CA THR A 344 -7.42 17.34 -3.42
C THR A 344 -6.63 16.44 -4.37
N LYS A 345 -6.01 16.97 -5.43
CA LYS A 345 -5.22 16.18 -6.40
C LYS A 345 -3.77 15.96 -5.96
N THR A 346 -3.34 16.51 -4.82
CA THR A 346 -1.94 16.49 -4.41
C THR A 346 -1.37 15.09 -4.27
N SER A 347 -2.17 14.11 -3.85
CA SER A 347 -1.71 12.73 -3.68
C SER A 347 -1.44 12.03 -5.00
N VAL A 348 -2.34 12.19 -5.99
CA VAL A 348 -2.11 11.69 -7.36
C VAL A 348 -0.88 12.38 -7.98
N PHE A 349 -0.75 13.69 -7.78
CA PHE A 349 0.41 14.44 -8.27
C PHE A 349 1.72 13.89 -7.67
N ARG A 350 1.79 13.72 -6.34
CA ARG A 350 2.96 13.14 -5.67
C ARG A 350 3.27 11.72 -6.12
N LEU A 351 2.23 10.90 -6.35
CA LEU A 351 2.41 9.55 -6.88
C LEU A 351 3.10 9.57 -8.25
N ILE A 352 2.61 10.39 -9.17
CA ILE A 352 3.12 10.44 -10.56
C ILE A 352 4.47 11.14 -10.66
N HIS A 353 4.67 12.24 -9.93
CA HIS A 353 5.84 13.10 -10.10
C HIS A 353 7.01 12.79 -9.17
N SER A 354 6.76 12.12 -8.04
CA SER A 354 7.79 11.83 -7.04
C SER A 354 7.87 10.33 -6.77
N ILE A 355 6.82 9.72 -6.23
CA ILE A 355 6.91 8.37 -5.64
C ILE A 355 7.19 7.29 -6.70
N LEU A 356 6.41 7.25 -7.79
CA LEU A 356 6.58 6.23 -8.83
C LEU A 356 7.90 6.40 -9.60
N PRO A 357 8.31 7.62 -10.03
CA PRO A 357 9.63 7.84 -10.61
C PRO A 357 10.77 7.36 -9.71
N MET A 358 10.76 7.74 -8.43
CA MET A 358 11.77 7.32 -7.46
C MET A 358 11.79 5.79 -7.28
N ALA A 359 10.63 5.14 -7.31
CA ALA A 359 10.53 3.69 -7.16
C ALA A 359 11.11 2.91 -8.36
N THR A 360 11.37 3.56 -9.51
CA THR A 360 11.99 2.89 -10.67
C THR A 360 13.44 2.47 -10.44
N VAL A 361 14.07 2.90 -9.34
CA VAL A 361 15.39 2.38 -8.91
C VAL A 361 15.36 0.91 -8.51
N TYR A 362 14.17 0.38 -8.23
CA TYR A 362 13.99 -1.02 -7.86
C TYR A 362 13.60 -1.82 -9.10
N ARG A 363 14.43 -2.80 -9.46
CA ARG A 363 14.17 -3.75 -10.56
C ARG A 363 12.78 -4.39 -10.45
N THR A 364 12.34 -4.72 -9.24
CA THR A 364 11.01 -5.32 -9.01
C THR A 364 9.87 -4.39 -9.46
N VAL A 365 10.03 -3.08 -9.33
CA VAL A 365 9.04 -2.11 -9.80
C VAL A 365 9.09 -2.02 -11.33
N VAL A 366 10.29 -1.91 -11.91
CA VAL A 366 10.48 -1.86 -13.38
C VAL A 366 9.94 -3.11 -14.07
N ALA A 367 10.14 -4.29 -13.48
CA ALA A 367 9.58 -5.53 -13.99
C ALA A 367 8.04 -5.52 -14.01
N GLN A 368 7.40 -4.90 -13.02
CA GLN A 368 5.93 -4.76 -13.01
C GLN A 368 5.46 -3.70 -14.02
N LEU A 369 6.21 -2.61 -14.19
CA LEU A 369 5.92 -1.60 -15.23
C LEU A 369 5.93 -2.24 -16.63
N GLU A 370 6.85 -3.16 -16.89
CA GLU A 370 6.90 -3.90 -18.15
C GLU A 370 5.63 -4.70 -18.42
N THR A 371 5.06 -5.35 -17.40
CA THR A 371 3.81 -6.10 -17.56
C THR A 371 2.59 -5.21 -17.84
N GLN A 372 2.65 -3.93 -17.48
CA GLN A 372 1.52 -2.99 -17.57
C GLN A 372 1.63 -2.00 -18.73
N THR A 373 2.77 -1.94 -19.41
CA THR A 373 3.03 -0.97 -20.49
C THR A 373 1.99 -1.02 -21.62
N PRO A 374 1.52 -2.20 -22.11
CA PRO A 374 0.52 -2.24 -23.16
C PRO A 374 -0.77 -1.46 -22.82
N SER A 375 -1.18 -1.46 -21.55
CA SER A 375 -2.37 -0.75 -21.09
C SER A 375 -2.20 0.77 -21.01
N MET A 376 -0.96 1.29 -21.15
CA MET A 376 -0.69 2.72 -21.11
C MET A 376 -0.78 3.38 -22.48
N ASP A 377 -0.56 2.62 -23.56
CA ASP A 377 -0.72 3.13 -24.92
C ASP A 377 -2.21 3.29 -25.29
N ASP A 378 -3.11 2.62 -24.55
CA ASP A 378 -4.57 2.69 -24.70
C ASP A 378 -5.21 3.94 -24.05
N ILE A 379 -4.42 4.84 -23.45
CA ILE A 379 -4.96 6.03 -22.77
C ILE A 379 -5.47 7.02 -23.83
N PRO A 380 -6.77 7.40 -23.82
CA PRO A 380 -7.32 8.29 -24.85
C PRO A 380 -6.62 9.66 -24.93
N ASP A 381 -6.29 10.09 -26.15
CA ASP A 381 -5.62 11.37 -26.46
C ASP A 381 -6.33 12.62 -25.90
N GLY A 382 -7.63 12.51 -25.58
CA GLY A 382 -8.46 13.60 -25.06
C GLY A 382 -8.19 13.99 -23.61
N LEU A 383 -7.30 13.29 -22.90
CA LEU A 383 -7.01 13.51 -21.47
C LEU A 383 -5.94 14.57 -21.19
N ARG A 384 -5.63 15.50 -22.10
CA ARG A 384 -4.55 16.50 -21.97
C ARG A 384 -4.76 17.51 -20.81
N ASN A 385 -4.35 17.16 -19.60
CA ASN A 385 -4.17 18.07 -18.47
C ASN A 385 -2.79 17.84 -17.80
N VAL A 386 -2.47 18.55 -16.71
CA VAL A 386 -1.18 18.44 -15.99
C VAL A 386 -0.83 16.99 -15.62
N LEU A 387 -1.83 16.16 -15.30
CA LEU A 387 -1.61 14.75 -14.96
C LEU A 387 -1.14 13.95 -16.18
N THR A 388 -1.55 14.34 -17.39
CA THR A 388 -1.11 13.69 -18.63
C THR A 388 0.35 13.96 -18.92
N GLN A 389 0.85 15.18 -18.67
CA GLN A 389 2.30 15.43 -18.78
C GLN A 389 3.08 14.61 -17.75
N GLY A 390 2.59 14.54 -16.50
CA GLY A 390 3.21 13.69 -15.47
C GLY A 390 3.22 12.21 -15.86
N LEU A 391 2.10 11.69 -16.36
CA LEU A 391 2.00 10.33 -16.87
C LEU A 391 2.93 10.09 -18.05
N MET A 392 3.01 11.01 -19.01
CA MET A 392 3.93 10.91 -20.15
C MET A 392 5.39 10.86 -19.70
N ASN A 393 5.78 11.73 -18.75
CA ASN A 393 7.12 11.72 -18.17
C ASN A 393 7.41 10.39 -17.47
N MET A 394 6.47 9.91 -16.64
CA MET A 394 6.58 8.63 -15.95
C MET A 394 6.65 7.44 -16.94
N SER A 395 5.88 7.51 -18.04
CA SER A 395 5.90 6.50 -19.12
C SER A 395 7.24 6.48 -19.85
N GLY A 396 7.77 7.66 -20.18
CA GLY A 396 9.08 7.82 -20.80
C GLY A 396 10.18 7.24 -19.92
N LEU A 397 10.18 7.59 -18.63
CA LEU A 397 11.09 7.04 -17.64
C LEU A 397 10.95 5.52 -17.53
N ALA A 398 9.73 5.00 -17.42
CA ALA A 398 9.50 3.56 -17.37
C ALA A 398 10.12 2.86 -18.60
N ARG A 399 9.89 3.38 -19.81
CA ARG A 399 10.45 2.83 -21.07
C ARG A 399 11.97 2.85 -21.09
N GLU A 400 12.59 3.93 -20.64
CA GLU A 400 14.04 4.03 -20.47
C GLU A 400 14.54 2.93 -19.51
N ARG A 401 13.94 2.83 -18.32
CA ARG A 401 14.34 1.87 -17.28
C ARG A 401 14.13 0.42 -17.69
N MET A 402 13.07 0.12 -18.45
CA MET A 402 12.81 -1.21 -19.02
C MET A 402 13.83 -1.57 -20.09
N THR A 403 14.13 -0.64 -21.02
CA THR A 403 15.16 -0.83 -22.04
C THR A 403 16.52 -1.09 -21.39
N PHE A 404 16.85 -0.31 -20.37
CA PHE A 404 18.05 -0.51 -19.56
C PHE A 404 18.06 -1.89 -18.87
N MET A 405 16.95 -2.30 -18.26
CA MET A 405 16.83 -3.62 -17.61
C MET A 405 17.02 -4.78 -18.60
N LYS A 406 16.47 -4.67 -19.82
CA LYS A 406 16.64 -5.66 -20.90
C LYS A 406 18.09 -5.72 -21.37
N LYS A 407 18.71 -4.57 -21.62
CA LYS A 407 20.12 -4.45 -21.98
C LYS A 407 21.01 -5.13 -20.94
N MET A 408 20.76 -4.88 -19.66
CA MET A 408 21.48 -5.52 -18.55
C MET A 408 21.30 -7.06 -18.52
N ALA A 409 20.15 -7.57 -18.97
CA ALA A 409 19.88 -9.00 -19.03
C ALA A 409 20.56 -9.68 -20.23
N SER A 410 20.71 -8.98 -21.36
CA SER A 410 21.36 -9.50 -22.56
C SER A 410 22.88 -9.32 -22.56
N GLU A 411 23.37 -8.27 -21.91
CA GLU A 411 24.81 -7.99 -21.86
C GLU A 411 25.51 -8.86 -20.84
N LYS A 412 26.65 -9.41 -21.25
CA LYS A 412 27.59 -10.08 -20.35
C LYS A 412 28.05 -9.05 -19.33
N SER A 413 27.60 -9.21 -18.08
CA SER A 413 27.99 -8.29 -17.01
C SER A 413 29.48 -8.44 -16.75
N LEU A 414 30.28 -7.44 -17.12
CA LEU A 414 31.69 -7.38 -16.78
C LEU A 414 31.86 -7.00 -15.30
N ARG A 415 32.91 -7.55 -14.68
CA ARG A 415 33.26 -7.23 -13.30
C ARG A 415 34.77 -7.19 -13.13
N ALA A 416 35.24 -6.27 -12.30
CA ALA A 416 36.62 -6.22 -11.88
C ALA A 416 36.87 -7.13 -10.67
N CYS A 417 38.10 -7.65 -10.57
CA CYS A 417 38.53 -8.32 -9.34
C CYS A 417 38.44 -7.35 -8.15
N ASP A 418 37.92 -7.82 -7.01
CA ASP A 418 37.86 -7.01 -5.79
C ASP A 418 39.24 -6.88 -5.10
N ASN A 419 40.24 -7.69 -5.48
CA ASN A 419 41.64 -7.43 -5.09
C ASN A 419 42.14 -6.15 -5.78
N MET A 420 42.45 -5.12 -4.99
CA MET A 420 42.83 -3.78 -5.46
C MET A 420 44.11 -3.77 -6.29
N ASP A 421 45.01 -4.73 -6.03
CA ASP A 421 46.27 -4.88 -6.76
C ASP A 421 46.08 -5.61 -8.10
N CYS A 422 44.93 -6.24 -8.30
CA CYS A 422 44.59 -6.92 -9.55
C CYS A 422 43.88 -5.95 -10.50
N ALA A 423 44.24 -5.95 -11.78
CA ALA A 423 43.59 -5.15 -12.83
C ALA A 423 42.62 -5.96 -13.70
N MET A 424 42.41 -7.24 -13.38
CA MET A 424 41.62 -8.14 -14.21
C MET A 424 40.14 -7.77 -14.21
N ILE A 425 39.57 -7.68 -15.41
CA ILE A 425 38.15 -7.41 -15.67
C ILE A 425 37.69 -8.43 -16.71
N GLU A 426 36.72 -9.23 -16.32
CA GLU A 426 36.18 -10.30 -17.17
C GLU A 426 34.67 -10.42 -16.97
N GLU A 427 34.05 -11.38 -17.66
CA GLU A 427 32.66 -11.76 -17.43
C GLU A 427 32.46 -12.23 -15.99
N LYS A 428 31.41 -11.76 -15.33
CA LYS A 428 31.09 -12.07 -13.93
C LYS A 428 31.06 -13.58 -13.63
N SER A 429 30.70 -14.41 -14.61
CA SER A 429 30.69 -15.87 -14.51
C SER A 429 32.08 -16.48 -14.30
N ASN A 430 33.14 -15.79 -14.70
CA ASN A 430 34.53 -16.26 -14.55
C ASN A 430 35.11 -15.96 -13.16
N PHE A 431 34.43 -15.14 -12.36
CA PHE A 431 34.89 -14.77 -11.02
C PHE A 431 34.37 -15.73 -9.96
N GLN A 432 35.24 -16.06 -9.01
CA GLN A 432 34.91 -16.77 -7.79
C GLN A 432 34.35 -15.80 -6.76
N ARG A 433 33.25 -16.17 -6.10
CA ARG A 433 32.65 -15.38 -5.01
C ARG A 433 33.29 -15.76 -3.69
N CYS A 434 33.49 -14.79 -2.81
CA CYS A 434 33.82 -15.08 -1.42
C CYS A 434 32.71 -15.94 -0.80
N SER A 435 33.07 -17.10 -0.26
CA SER A 435 32.11 -18.07 0.29
C SER A 435 31.37 -17.58 1.54
N HIS A 436 31.92 -16.57 2.23
CA HIS A 436 31.32 -16.05 3.46
C HIS A 436 30.39 -14.87 3.21
N CYS A 437 30.89 -13.74 2.69
CA CYS A 437 30.06 -12.55 2.46
C CYS A 437 29.31 -12.59 1.12
N GLU A 438 29.72 -13.45 0.19
CA GLU A 438 29.10 -13.63 -1.12
C GLU A 438 29.07 -12.37 -2.02
N SER A 439 29.71 -11.29 -1.57
CA SER A 439 29.61 -9.95 -2.15
C SER A 439 30.86 -9.55 -2.94
N ALA A 440 32.01 -10.10 -2.53
CA ALA A 440 33.31 -9.92 -3.18
C ALA A 440 33.57 -11.01 -4.24
N TYR A 441 34.22 -10.63 -5.33
CA TYR A 441 34.47 -11.42 -6.55
C TYR A 441 35.96 -11.37 -6.90
N TYR A 442 36.56 -12.53 -7.07
CA TYR A 442 37.99 -12.70 -7.32
C TYR A 442 38.23 -13.54 -8.56
N CYS A 443 39.17 -13.16 -9.41
CA CYS A 443 39.52 -13.95 -10.58
C CYS A 443 40.27 -15.25 -10.22
N SER A 444 40.80 -15.35 -8.99
CA SER A 444 41.51 -16.52 -8.50
C SER A 444 41.51 -16.58 -6.97
N VAL A 445 41.72 -17.78 -6.42
CA VAL A 445 41.94 -18.03 -4.99
C VAL A 445 43.15 -17.24 -4.45
N SER A 446 44.18 -17.05 -5.28
CA SER A 446 45.36 -16.25 -4.93
C SER A 446 44.97 -14.79 -4.66
N CYS A 447 44.20 -14.17 -5.56
CA CYS A 447 43.70 -12.82 -5.37
C CYS A 447 42.79 -12.69 -4.15
N GLN A 448 41.93 -13.69 -3.90
CA GLN A 448 41.11 -13.72 -2.68
C GLN A 448 41.99 -13.78 -1.42
N THR A 449 43.02 -14.62 -1.41
CA THR A 449 43.93 -14.79 -0.27
C THR A 449 44.74 -13.52 0.00
N GLN A 450 45.20 -12.85 -1.06
CA GLN A 450 45.89 -11.56 -0.95
C GLN A 450 44.97 -10.47 -0.41
N ASP A 451 43.76 -10.30 -0.98
CA ASP A 451 42.80 -9.30 -0.50
C ASP A 451 42.35 -9.58 0.95
N TRP A 452 42.26 -10.86 1.33
CA TRP A 452 41.98 -11.28 2.71
C TRP A 452 43.09 -10.87 3.69
N ARG A 453 44.36 -11.12 3.34
CA ARG A 453 45.51 -10.86 4.23
C ARG A 453 45.93 -9.41 4.25
N GLN A 454 45.92 -8.74 3.10
CA GLN A 454 46.55 -7.42 2.89
C GLN A 454 45.55 -6.37 2.40
N GLY A 455 44.53 -6.76 1.64
CA GLY A 455 43.58 -5.83 1.02
C GLY A 455 42.46 -5.30 1.93
N GLY A 456 42.36 -5.82 3.15
CA GLY A 456 41.38 -5.40 4.16
C GLY A 456 40.05 -6.14 4.10
N HIS A 457 39.90 -7.14 3.21
CA HIS A 457 38.63 -7.88 3.11
C HIS A 457 38.27 -8.64 4.38
N ARG A 458 39.25 -9.17 5.11
CA ARG A 458 39.02 -9.86 6.39
C ARG A 458 38.22 -9.00 7.38
N ASN A 459 38.50 -7.70 7.42
CA ASN A 459 37.85 -6.77 8.34
C ASN A 459 36.42 -6.40 7.89
N THR A 460 36.14 -6.48 6.59
CA THR A 460 34.82 -6.13 6.03
C THR A 460 33.95 -7.31 5.67
N CYS A 461 34.48 -8.52 5.60
CA CYS A 461 33.73 -9.69 5.15
C CYS A 461 32.47 -9.89 6.01
N HIS A 462 32.63 -9.81 7.34
CA HIS A 462 31.52 -9.92 8.28
C HIS A 462 30.53 -8.75 8.17
N SER A 463 31.03 -7.52 8.05
CA SER A 463 30.17 -6.33 7.90
C SER A 463 29.37 -6.36 6.60
N LEU A 464 29.94 -6.88 5.50
CA LEU A 464 29.24 -7.09 4.24
C LEU A 464 28.15 -8.17 4.35
N LEU A 465 28.40 -9.22 5.13
CA LEU A 465 27.38 -10.22 5.44
C LEU A 465 26.24 -9.62 6.27
N ILE A 466 26.56 -8.85 7.32
CA ILE A 466 25.56 -8.14 8.13
C ILE A 466 24.76 -7.16 7.27
N SER A 467 25.43 -6.36 6.43
CA SER A 467 24.78 -5.45 5.47
C SER A 467 23.84 -6.23 4.56
N LYS A 468 24.26 -7.36 3.99
CA LYS A 468 23.38 -8.21 3.16
C LYS A 468 22.14 -8.71 3.93
N LEU A 469 22.28 -9.04 5.21
CA LEU A 469 21.16 -9.48 6.06
C LEU A 469 20.23 -8.32 6.44
N LYS A 470 20.78 -7.15 6.79
CA LYS A 470 20.03 -5.90 7.05
C LYS A 470 19.33 -5.38 5.80
N ASP A 471 19.98 -5.51 4.65
CA ASP A 471 19.48 -5.16 3.32
C ASP A 471 18.52 -6.22 2.75
N GLY A 472 18.16 -7.25 3.53
CA GLY A 472 17.36 -8.39 3.10
C GLY A 472 16.08 -8.01 2.36
N ASP A 473 15.58 -6.80 2.60
CA ASP A 473 14.40 -6.27 1.91
C ASP A 473 14.64 -5.71 0.50
N ILE A 474 15.84 -5.19 0.20
CA ILE A 474 16.18 -4.73 -1.16
C ILE A 474 16.43 -5.96 -2.04
N GLY A 475 17.09 -6.99 -1.53
CA GLY A 475 17.40 -8.20 -2.28
C GLY A 475 18.51 -8.02 -3.31
N SER A 476 19.16 -9.12 -3.68
CA SER A 476 20.37 -9.12 -4.54
C SER A 476 20.11 -8.61 -5.96
N CYS A 477 18.92 -8.89 -6.52
CA CYS A 477 18.53 -8.46 -7.87
C CYS A 477 18.39 -6.94 -7.96
N ASN A 478 17.71 -6.29 -6.99
CA ASN A 478 17.59 -4.83 -6.98
C ASN A 478 18.95 -4.18 -6.75
N ARG A 479 19.78 -4.71 -5.83
CA ARG A 479 21.13 -4.15 -5.60
C ARG A 479 22.04 -4.26 -6.83
N SER A 480 21.92 -5.34 -7.60
CA SER A 480 22.66 -5.51 -8.85
C SER A 480 22.17 -4.54 -9.93
N TYR A 481 20.84 -4.37 -10.04
CA TYR A 481 20.22 -3.41 -10.93
C TYR A 481 20.61 -1.97 -10.60
N MET A 482 20.52 -1.55 -9.33
CA MET A 482 20.95 -0.23 -8.86
C MET A 482 22.42 0.04 -9.20
N ARG A 483 23.32 -0.92 -8.95
CA ARG A 483 24.74 -0.77 -9.33
C ARG A 483 24.90 -0.52 -10.83
N ALA A 484 24.19 -1.29 -11.65
CA ALA A 484 24.24 -1.13 -13.10
C ALA A 484 23.64 0.22 -13.52
N LEU A 485 22.52 0.61 -12.89
CA LEU A 485 21.80 1.87 -13.13
C LEU A 485 22.73 3.06 -12.89
N LEU A 486 23.44 3.07 -11.76
CA LEU A 486 24.44 4.09 -11.46
C LEU A 486 25.58 4.13 -12.49
N GLY A 487 25.94 3.00 -13.09
CA GLY A 487 26.92 2.93 -14.16
C GLY A 487 26.43 3.60 -15.46
N SER A 488 25.15 3.40 -15.79
CA SER A 488 24.47 4.00 -16.95
C SER A 488 24.17 5.48 -16.72
N ASP A 489 23.56 5.84 -15.59
CA ASP A 489 23.23 7.21 -15.22
C ASP A 489 24.50 8.06 -15.05
N SER A 490 25.59 7.49 -14.53
CA SER A 490 26.92 8.12 -14.50
C SER A 490 27.51 8.37 -15.89
N PHE A 491 27.10 7.59 -16.89
CA PHE A 491 27.59 7.71 -18.27
C PHE A 491 26.73 8.72 -19.06
N LEU A 492 25.45 8.86 -18.71
CA LEU A 492 24.49 9.76 -19.37
C LEU A 492 24.44 11.17 -18.78
N ALA A 493 24.79 11.35 -17.50
CA ALA A 493 24.91 12.68 -16.90
C ALA A 493 26.23 13.34 -17.35
N ASP A 494 26.15 14.18 -18.39
CA ASP A 494 27.14 15.19 -18.83
C ASP A 494 28.60 14.85 -18.46
N ILE A 495 29.22 14.02 -19.31
CA ILE A 495 30.65 13.66 -19.25
C ILE A 495 31.54 14.89 -18.98
N PRO A 496 31.35 16.08 -19.60
CA PRO A 496 32.26 17.19 -19.38
C PRO A 496 32.23 17.76 -17.96
N GLU A 497 31.05 18.04 -17.39
CA GLU A 497 30.94 18.65 -16.06
C GLU A 497 31.38 17.67 -14.97
N ASN A 498 30.91 16.42 -15.04
CA ASN A 498 31.29 15.40 -14.08
C ASN A 498 32.78 15.06 -14.18
N LEU A 499 33.32 14.87 -15.38
CA LEU A 499 34.76 14.67 -15.56
C LEU A 499 35.54 15.88 -15.03
N HIS A 500 35.13 17.11 -15.36
CA HIS A 500 35.79 18.31 -14.88
C HIS A 500 35.79 18.41 -13.35
N SER A 501 34.65 18.19 -12.69
CA SER A 501 34.57 18.17 -11.22
C SER A 501 35.45 17.07 -10.61
N ARG A 502 35.50 15.89 -11.24
CA ARG A 502 36.38 14.79 -10.80
C ARG A 502 37.85 15.17 -10.94
N LEU A 503 38.25 15.72 -12.09
CA LEU A 503 39.60 16.18 -12.34
C LEU A 503 40.02 17.29 -11.37
N THR A 504 39.12 18.23 -11.09
CA THR A 504 39.35 19.33 -10.13
C THR A 504 39.53 18.81 -8.71
N LEU A 505 38.71 17.85 -8.27
CA LEU A 505 38.88 17.24 -6.94
C LEU A 505 40.19 16.46 -6.85
N MET A 506 40.53 15.71 -7.90
CA MET A 506 41.78 14.95 -7.97
C MET A 506 43.02 15.85 -7.99
N SER A 507 42.95 17.04 -8.61
CA SER A 507 44.09 17.97 -8.63
C SER A 507 44.33 18.63 -7.28
N HIS A 508 43.30 18.80 -6.43
CA HIS A 508 43.47 19.32 -5.08
C HIS A 508 43.95 18.28 -4.07
N SER A 509 43.68 16.99 -4.33
CA SER A 509 44.17 15.90 -3.50
C SER A 509 44.20 14.61 -4.32
N LEU A 510 45.39 14.28 -4.83
CA LEU A 510 45.67 13.06 -5.61
C LEU A 510 45.18 11.76 -4.94
N ASN A 511 45.13 11.77 -3.61
CA ASN A 511 44.72 10.63 -2.79
C ASN A 511 43.29 10.75 -2.23
N ALA A 512 42.55 11.82 -2.53
CA ALA A 512 41.17 11.94 -2.04
C ALA A 512 40.26 11.04 -2.90
N PRO A 513 39.50 10.12 -2.29
CA PRO A 513 38.55 9.31 -3.03
C PRO A 513 37.42 10.19 -3.53
N VAL A 514 37.14 10.08 -4.82
CA VAL A 514 36.02 10.78 -5.45
C VAL A 514 34.72 10.10 -5.07
N LEU A 515 33.76 10.89 -4.61
CA LEU A 515 32.41 10.42 -4.27
C LEU A 515 31.40 11.00 -5.26
N ALA A 516 30.73 10.12 -6.00
CA ALA A 516 29.58 10.48 -6.84
C ALA A 516 28.29 10.19 -6.06
N VAL A 517 27.54 11.24 -5.72
CA VAL A 517 26.29 11.14 -4.94
C VAL A 517 25.08 11.23 -5.87
N PHE A 518 24.24 10.20 -5.85
CA PHE A 518 23.00 10.11 -6.61
C PHE A 518 21.84 10.16 -5.64
N ASP A 519 21.08 11.26 -5.65
CA ASP A 519 19.99 11.49 -4.72
C ASP A 519 18.63 11.17 -5.35
N TYR A 520 18.10 9.99 -5.01
CA TYR A 520 16.75 9.53 -5.37
C TYR A 520 15.75 9.76 -4.23
N THR A 521 16.01 10.75 -3.35
CA THR A 521 15.10 11.14 -2.25
C THR A 521 14.56 12.55 -2.39
N ASN A 522 15.13 13.35 -3.28
CA ASN A 522 14.73 14.73 -3.46
C ASN A 522 13.44 14.83 -4.31
N ASP A 523 12.33 15.17 -3.66
CA ASP A 523 11.01 15.35 -4.28
C ASP A 523 10.97 16.45 -5.35
N ASP A 524 11.91 17.41 -5.32
CA ASP A 524 11.93 18.54 -6.26
C ASP A 524 12.43 18.14 -7.66
N LEU A 525 13.05 16.97 -7.78
CA LEU A 525 13.65 16.51 -9.03
C LEU A 525 12.84 15.34 -9.59
N ALA A 526 11.96 15.66 -10.56
CA ALA A 526 11.18 14.67 -11.33
C ALA A 526 12.05 13.54 -11.95
N MET A 527 13.36 13.76 -12.04
CA MET A 527 14.38 12.75 -12.26
C MET A 527 15.68 13.13 -11.53
N PRO A 528 16.41 12.16 -10.94
CA PRO A 528 17.73 12.37 -10.37
C PRO A 528 18.70 12.60 -11.53
N THR A 529 18.74 13.84 -11.99
CA THR A 529 19.33 14.18 -13.28
C THR A 529 20.83 14.39 -13.19
N ARG A 530 21.40 14.57 -11.99
CA ARG A 530 22.83 14.89 -11.84
C ARG A 530 23.43 14.25 -10.60
N ALA A 531 24.45 13.41 -10.83
CA ALA A 531 25.33 12.99 -9.76
C ALA A 531 26.06 14.23 -9.22
N LYS A 532 26.02 14.46 -7.90
CA LYS A 532 26.88 15.45 -7.27
C LYS A 532 28.25 14.81 -7.05
N ILE A 533 29.25 15.27 -7.78
CA ILE A 533 30.65 14.89 -7.53
C ILE A 533 31.19 15.76 -6.39
N THR A 534 31.71 15.14 -5.34
CA THR A 534 32.24 15.81 -4.15
C THR A 534 33.38 14.99 -3.53
N SER A 535 34.15 15.58 -2.62
CA SER A 535 35.06 14.80 -1.78
C SER A 535 34.28 14.13 -0.65
N VAL A 536 34.82 13.03 -0.13
CA VAL A 536 34.24 12.36 1.04
C VAL A 536 34.18 13.28 2.26
N GLU A 537 35.21 14.10 2.44
CA GLU A 537 35.35 15.04 3.55
C GLU A 537 34.32 16.17 3.45
N GLU A 538 34.13 16.75 2.26
CA GLU A 538 33.09 17.77 2.01
C GLU A 538 31.69 17.17 2.18
N PHE A 539 31.44 15.96 1.67
CA PHE A 539 30.17 15.28 1.86
C PHE A 539 29.86 15.08 3.35
N ARG A 540 30.82 14.59 4.14
CA ARG A 540 30.69 14.43 5.60
C ARG A 540 30.38 15.75 6.29
N ALA A 541 31.04 16.83 5.90
CA ALA A 541 30.77 18.16 6.46
C ALA A 541 29.37 18.67 6.08
N SER A 542 28.85 18.31 4.89
CA SER A 542 27.56 18.78 4.40
C SER A 542 26.35 18.07 5.03
N VAL A 543 26.52 16.86 5.56
CA VAL A 543 25.44 16.06 6.13
C VAL A 543 25.49 16.14 7.66
N ARG A 544 24.76 17.10 8.24
CA ARG A 544 24.73 17.36 9.69
C ARG A 544 24.25 16.15 10.52
N ASP A 545 23.38 15.33 9.94
CA ASP A 545 22.83 14.11 10.56
C ASP A 545 23.35 12.84 9.89
N PHE A 546 24.65 12.84 9.55
CA PHE A 546 25.33 11.62 9.14
C PHE A 546 25.58 10.78 10.39
N GLU A 547 24.57 10.05 10.84
CA GLU A 547 24.80 8.86 11.65
C GLU A 547 25.25 7.76 10.68
N PRO A 548 26.57 7.43 10.62
CA PRO A 548 26.97 6.19 9.97
C PRO A 548 26.24 5.10 10.73
N GLU A 549 25.38 4.31 10.07
CA GLU A 549 24.62 3.23 10.71
C GLU A 549 25.55 2.11 11.20
N ALA A 550 26.42 2.37 12.19
CA ALA A 550 27.50 1.49 12.62
C ALA A 550 28.18 0.76 11.44
N ASP A 551 28.24 1.41 10.28
CA ASP A 551 28.48 0.73 9.02
C ASP A 551 29.99 0.76 8.81
N ILE A 552 30.66 -0.17 9.51
CA ILE A 552 32.10 -0.49 9.41
C ILE A 552 32.54 -0.59 7.92
N THR A 553 31.59 -0.81 7.01
CA THR A 553 31.79 -0.82 5.56
C THR A 553 32.21 0.53 4.96
N TRP A 554 31.78 1.68 5.50
CA TRP A 554 32.03 2.99 4.89
C TRP A 554 33.50 3.42 4.96
N ASP A 555 34.08 3.43 6.17
CA ASP A 555 35.48 3.82 6.37
C ASP A 555 36.43 2.86 5.65
N GLU A 556 36.09 1.57 5.57
CA GLU A 556 36.87 0.64 4.78
C GLU A 556 36.74 0.93 3.28
N TYR A 557 35.55 1.26 2.76
CA TYR A 557 35.42 1.63 1.35
C TYR A 557 36.20 2.88 0.98
N ILE A 558 36.20 3.91 1.85
CA ILE A 558 37.08 5.08 1.70
C ILE A 558 38.53 4.64 1.71
N SER A 559 38.94 3.83 2.69
CA SER A 559 40.33 3.38 2.82
C SER A 559 40.78 2.57 1.60
N ARG A 560 39.92 1.69 1.08
CA ARG A 560 40.16 0.94 -0.17
C ARG A 560 40.25 1.86 -1.37
N ALA A 561 39.37 2.85 -1.49
CA ALA A 561 39.42 3.83 -2.57
C ALA A 561 40.70 4.68 -2.51
N LYS A 562 41.14 5.10 -1.32
CA LYS A 562 42.45 5.75 -1.10
C LYS A 562 43.61 4.86 -1.53
N ARG A 563 43.64 3.60 -1.09
CA ARG A 563 44.67 2.61 -1.49
C ARG A 563 44.65 2.31 -2.99
N SER A 564 43.51 2.47 -3.64
CA SER A 564 43.34 2.19 -5.07
C SER A 564 44.11 3.13 -6.00
N ARG A 565 44.59 4.28 -5.49
CA ARG A 565 45.20 5.36 -6.29
C ARG A 565 44.30 5.75 -7.47
N GLY A 566 42.99 5.85 -7.21
CA GLY A 566 42.01 6.25 -8.20
C GLY A 566 41.41 5.14 -9.07
N ARG A 567 41.84 3.89 -8.89
CA ARG A 567 41.24 2.75 -9.60
C ARG A 567 39.83 2.40 -9.10
N MET A 568 39.41 3.00 -8.00
CA MET A 568 38.12 2.79 -7.39
C MET A 568 37.47 4.12 -7.00
N ASP A 569 36.30 4.33 -7.59
CA ASP A 569 35.38 5.40 -7.26
C ASP A 569 34.32 4.90 -6.28
N LEU A 570 33.81 5.83 -5.48
CA LEU A 570 32.69 5.57 -4.59
C LEU A 570 31.43 6.18 -5.19
N HIS A 571 30.42 5.35 -5.44
CA HIS A 571 29.09 5.83 -5.80
C HIS A 571 28.18 5.69 -4.60
N LEU A 572 27.63 6.79 -4.13
CA LEU A 572 26.63 6.81 -3.07
C LEU A 572 25.25 7.02 -3.68
N MET A 573 24.35 6.09 -3.43
CA MET A 573 22.94 6.24 -3.80
C MET A 573 22.12 6.51 -2.56
N LEU A 574 21.41 7.64 -2.54
CA LEU A 574 20.43 7.97 -1.52
C LEU A 574 19.07 7.51 -2.05
N VAL A 575 18.44 6.57 -1.36
CA VAL A 575 17.10 6.09 -1.72
C VAL A 575 16.17 6.22 -0.55
N TRP A 576 14.93 6.64 -0.82
CA TRP A 576 13.91 6.68 0.21
C TRP A 576 13.44 5.25 0.46
N ASP A 577 13.57 4.77 1.69
CA ASP A 577 12.97 3.49 2.05
C ASP A 577 11.54 3.66 2.58
N GLY A 578 11.15 4.85 3.03
CA GLY A 578 9.86 5.13 3.67
C GLY A 578 9.98 5.80 5.05
N HIS A 579 10.97 5.44 5.85
CA HIS A 579 11.19 6.09 7.15
C HIS A 579 12.45 6.93 7.19
N ARG A 580 13.42 6.56 6.35
CA ARG A 580 14.71 7.21 6.29
C ARG A 580 15.27 7.16 4.89
N THR A 581 16.16 8.09 4.61
CA THR A 581 17.03 8.01 3.46
C THR A 581 18.06 6.91 3.71
N ARG A 582 17.94 5.80 2.98
CA ARG A 582 18.97 4.76 2.95
C ARG A 582 20.14 5.23 2.09
N ARG A 583 21.33 4.91 2.56
CA ARG A 583 22.60 5.28 1.95
C ARG A 583 23.27 4.02 1.45
N LEU A 584 23.21 3.78 0.15
CA LEU A 584 23.77 2.58 -0.47
C LEU A 584 25.09 2.95 -1.15
N MET A 585 26.19 2.42 -0.60
CA MET A 585 27.52 2.59 -1.20
C MET A 585 27.78 1.49 -2.23
N PHE A 586 28.19 1.90 -3.42
CA PHE A 586 28.59 1.03 -4.52
C PHE A 586 30.02 1.36 -4.93
N PRO A 587 31.00 0.54 -4.55
CA PRO A 587 32.35 0.69 -5.07
C PRO A 587 32.34 0.39 -6.57
N ARG A 588 32.84 1.32 -7.38
CA ARG A 588 32.98 1.14 -8.82
C ARG A 588 34.46 1.13 -9.16
N ARG A 589 34.90 0.06 -9.79
CA ARG A 589 36.26 -0.01 -10.33
C ARG A 589 36.29 0.52 -11.75
N SER A 590 37.26 1.38 -12.03
CA SER A 590 37.54 1.85 -13.37
C SER A 590 38.65 1.01 -13.99
N ASN A 591 38.46 0.64 -15.26
CA ASN A 591 39.48 0.01 -16.09
C ASN A 591 40.37 1.03 -16.81
N VAL A 592 40.26 2.30 -16.46
CA VAL A 592 41.05 3.38 -17.03
C VAL A 592 42.15 3.82 -16.06
N PRO A 593 43.15 2.95 -15.71
CA PRO A 593 44.39 3.42 -15.11
C PRO A 593 44.99 4.57 -15.91
N ILE A 594 44.80 4.62 -17.23
CA ILE A 594 45.33 5.66 -18.11
C ILE A 594 44.90 7.07 -17.67
N LEU A 595 43.69 7.27 -17.16
CA LEU A 595 43.24 8.58 -16.70
C LEU A 595 43.93 8.96 -15.40
N HIS A 596 44.02 8.04 -14.44
CA HIS A 596 44.66 8.29 -13.16
C HIS A 596 46.19 8.33 -13.23
N ASP A 597 46.81 7.32 -13.85
CA ASP A 597 48.24 7.26 -14.10
C ASP A 597 48.67 8.35 -15.09
N GLY A 598 47.80 8.76 -16.00
CA GLY A 598 48.00 9.89 -16.90
C GLY A 598 47.93 11.23 -16.16
N LEU A 599 46.91 11.45 -15.32
CA LEU A 599 46.83 12.66 -14.49
C LEU A 599 47.95 12.72 -13.46
N ALA A 600 48.29 11.62 -12.82
CA ALA A 600 49.39 11.56 -11.86
C ALA A 600 50.70 11.92 -12.57
N ARG A 601 50.96 11.38 -13.76
CA ARG A 601 52.13 11.78 -14.57
C ARG A 601 52.10 13.24 -14.96
N ILE A 602 50.96 13.75 -15.43
CA ILE A 602 50.80 15.17 -15.79
C ILE A 602 51.04 16.05 -14.55
N LEU A 603 50.52 15.67 -13.39
CA LEU A 603 50.70 16.43 -12.15
C LEU A 603 52.14 16.36 -11.63
N ASP A 604 52.80 15.20 -11.70
CA ASP A 604 54.22 15.04 -11.36
C ASP A 604 55.10 15.87 -12.31
N GLU A 605 54.81 15.87 -13.62
CA GLU A 605 55.47 16.72 -14.61
C GLU A 605 55.24 18.20 -14.29
N LEU A 606 54.03 18.59 -13.90
CA LEU A 606 53.66 19.96 -13.55
C LEU A 606 54.26 20.45 -12.22
N GLU A 607 54.42 19.59 -11.23
CA GLU A 607 55.11 19.93 -9.97
C GLU A 607 56.62 20.08 -10.18
N SER A 608 57.18 19.38 -11.16
CA SER A 608 58.61 19.46 -11.49
C SER A 608 58.99 20.68 -12.33
N ASP A 609 58.02 21.32 -13.00
CA ASP A 609 58.25 22.42 -13.93
C ASP A 609 57.78 23.77 -13.35
N SER A 610 58.67 24.77 -13.29
CA SER A 610 58.41 26.08 -12.64
C SER A 610 57.37 26.95 -13.36
N GLN A 611 56.70 26.43 -14.40
CA GLN A 611 55.72 27.14 -15.25
C GLN A 611 54.25 26.88 -14.85
N TYR A 612 54.00 26.30 -13.66
CA TYR A 612 52.65 25.98 -13.15
C TYR A 612 51.63 27.14 -13.23
N GLY A 613 52.09 28.39 -13.14
CA GLY A 613 51.26 29.58 -13.29
C GLY A 613 50.59 29.71 -14.66
N ASP A 614 51.34 29.46 -15.75
CA ASP A 614 50.87 29.65 -17.12
C ASP A 614 49.83 28.60 -17.55
N LEU A 615 49.94 27.37 -17.03
CA LEU A 615 48.99 26.30 -17.37
C LEU A 615 47.64 26.51 -16.68
N MET A 616 47.64 26.95 -15.41
CA MET A 616 46.39 27.26 -14.70
C MET A 616 45.67 28.46 -15.34
N GLU A 617 46.41 29.46 -15.82
CA GLU A 617 45.85 30.55 -16.62
C GLU A 617 45.28 30.05 -17.96
N LYS A 618 45.96 29.11 -18.64
CA LYS A 618 45.44 28.47 -19.88
C LYS A 618 44.19 27.63 -19.64
N LEU A 619 44.14 26.84 -18.57
CA LEU A 619 42.96 26.06 -18.21
C LEU A 619 41.77 26.96 -17.83
N GLN A 620 42.02 28.08 -17.13
CA GLN A 620 41.01 29.09 -16.85
C GLN A 620 40.55 29.84 -18.12
N SER A 621 41.46 30.10 -19.06
CA SER A 621 41.16 30.68 -20.38
C SER A 621 40.29 29.75 -21.24
N LEU A 622 40.62 28.46 -21.30
CA LEU A 622 39.80 27.45 -21.97
C LEU A 622 38.41 27.31 -21.34
N ARG A 623 38.30 27.48 -20.02
CA ARG A 623 37.04 27.52 -19.27
C ARG A 623 36.18 28.74 -19.63
N GLY A 624 36.80 29.88 -19.96
CA GLY A 624 36.12 31.07 -20.47
C GLY A 624 35.52 30.83 -21.86
N LYS A 625 36.32 30.29 -22.79
CA LYS A 625 35.89 30.02 -24.18
C LYS A 625 34.80 28.96 -24.28
N ALA A 626 34.90 27.87 -23.52
CA ALA A 626 33.88 26.82 -23.52
C ALA A 626 32.51 27.25 -22.96
N ARG A 627 32.43 28.40 -22.27
CA ARG A 627 31.16 29.01 -21.82
C ARG A 627 30.51 29.91 -22.88
N GLU A 628 31.30 30.46 -23.79
CA GLU A 628 30.83 31.33 -24.88
C GLU A 628 30.33 30.52 -26.08
N ASP A 629 30.96 29.38 -26.36
CA ASP A 629 30.55 28.47 -27.45
C ASP A 629 29.50 27.44 -26.96
N LYS A 630 28.27 27.90 -26.73
CA LYS A 630 27.10 27.01 -26.58
C LYS A 630 26.40 26.81 -27.92
N GLU A 631 26.98 26.02 -28.80
CA GLU A 631 26.20 25.34 -29.85
C GLU A 631 25.96 23.86 -29.48
N PRO A 632 24.77 23.30 -29.76
CA PRO A 632 24.42 21.95 -29.39
C PRO A 632 25.13 20.94 -30.31
N VAL A 633 26.16 20.28 -29.80
CA VAL A 633 26.85 19.20 -30.52
C VAL A 633 25.99 17.94 -30.52
N VAL A 634 25.42 17.65 -31.70
CA VAL A 634 24.75 16.39 -32.02
C VAL A 634 25.79 15.31 -32.33
N SER A 635 25.64 14.18 -31.64
CA SER A 635 26.16 12.82 -31.91
C SER A 635 27.67 12.64 -32.17
N PHE A 636 28.33 11.91 -31.27
CA PHE A 636 29.41 11.01 -31.63
C PHE A 636 29.15 9.62 -31.03
N HIS A 637 29.03 8.63 -31.92
CA HIS A 637 29.13 7.21 -31.64
C HIS A 637 30.37 6.70 -32.37
N GLN A 638 31.47 6.55 -31.63
CA GLN A 638 32.48 5.49 -31.78
C GLN A 638 33.48 5.57 -30.64
#